data_AF-A0A7M7NSB4-F1
#
_entry.id   AF-A0A7M7NSB4-F1
#
_cell.length_a   1.000
_cell.length_b   1.000
_cell.length_c   1.000
_cell.angle_alpha   90.00
_cell.angle_beta   90.00
_cell.angle_gamma   90.00
#
_symmetry.space_group_name_H-M   'P 1'
#
loop_
_entity.id
_entity.type
_entity.pdbx_description
1 polymer ?
#
loop_
_entity_poly.entity_id
_entity_poly.type
_entity_poly.pdbx_seq_one_letter_code
_entity_poly.pdbx_strand_id
1 'polypeptide(L)'
;MAAPIDGKSVRFLLIKERGLSKKELEAVYNEAHQCLVSGAPPIQCVHSLRKLLLAISCTKLHREIPKNLLRALCIVVLGTNTNLPQFEPISLLCSAVLQEYGPTPQLDVELGAGQASDLRHVPYLLPVILAQGRCSKRLEKLVSQMLKWVSTVGFNSEIQCRALSSLVTTATQHRDLLSDEQIYVVGSQLSDWLSNASTKQATSPHSKQKSSKNESVTEIDGRECQDFFTLLSLSSYYGQDQLLNIHTFSSLRAWLLATTTSPAGGASRPLEVGGRGLPSLGGEGASRAASSGGKFANKARKAMIEKACEYCLRVIDLCHRRPLKIQDQDLIQACLVEAIETLIVICRLDTSLVSKLYPSIKQAHTNLAKKWPRVQLAILQFFLDYSEALHVVFKPEETIADLFGEVITRYMHDDTVTFDTVTFLLTNLQQLCLETELLEKYSPSILRILAWNPRTFLSDYVEILPAMISTDTAKEMLHLLLDLPCTTASLILTHREKQLRQNPSLLESQPSWLTSVNILRKPEHQPWFNYILRSQSGKGDTITKLNFLYKLIENLASHPRVLICSQAIPSLVRLYFKTVLQHADYDLVSQLVPIILERSAILFPITTYQDEMRRVLGDALLEMFSLHPSLVVDQRTELQDFIGALRHIDGKEDFFSHVVWIIGQYTASMHDKRCTMEIISGYYESLETLLYEVSVLVQSSTEGKPPYSIRLMAIMMTTLAKLASRCQDLIPRVILCLTKISQQQTKSRVGQDDKKVLLSRATELVNLLKLPDVASAILSPSTDIREGRWHSDVNASIPLLLKAASQLIQPQAS
;
A
#
# COMPACT_ATOMS: atom_id res chain seq x y z
N MET A 1 -12.23 35.84 -7.11
CA MET A 1 -11.49 35.46 -8.34
C MET A 1 -10.05 35.15 -7.96
N ALA A 2 -9.74 33.88 -7.73
CA ALA A 2 -8.37 33.40 -7.61
C ALA A 2 -8.12 32.51 -8.83
N ALA A 3 -7.12 32.85 -9.65
CA ALA A 3 -6.71 32.00 -10.76
C ALA A 3 -6.19 30.65 -10.21
N PRO A 4 -6.40 29.53 -10.93
CA PRO A 4 -5.83 28.25 -10.53
C PRO A 4 -4.31 28.36 -10.46
N ILE A 5 -3.74 28.10 -9.28
CA ILE A 5 -2.30 28.16 -9.04
C ILE A 5 -1.66 27.00 -9.80
N ASP A 6 -0.83 27.31 -10.79
CA ASP A 6 -0.14 26.35 -11.65
C ASP A 6 0.81 25.46 -10.82
N GLY A 7 0.49 24.17 -10.65
CA GLY A 7 1.19 23.25 -9.74
C GLY A 7 2.68 23.06 -10.04
N LYS A 8 3.12 23.35 -11.27
CA LYS A 8 4.55 23.37 -11.64
C LYS A 8 5.32 24.49 -10.95
N SER A 9 4.70 25.65 -10.74
CA SER A 9 5.30 26.81 -10.08
C SER A 9 5.50 26.57 -8.57
N VAL A 10 4.51 25.96 -7.92
CA VAL A 10 4.59 25.59 -6.48
C VAL A 10 5.69 24.58 -6.23
N ARG A 11 5.81 23.55 -7.08
CA ARG A 11 6.86 22.54 -6.96
C ARG A 11 8.26 23.13 -7.14
N PHE A 12 8.43 24.07 -8.07
CA PHE A 12 9.70 24.78 -8.26
C PHE A 12 10.06 25.64 -7.04
N LEU A 13 9.09 26.36 -6.47
CA LEU A 13 9.28 27.15 -5.25
C LEU A 13 9.70 26.27 -4.06
N LEU A 14 9.03 25.13 -3.84
CA LEU A 14 9.37 24.21 -2.76
C LEU A 14 10.77 23.58 -2.92
N ILE A 15 11.16 23.25 -4.15
CA ILE A 15 12.51 22.73 -4.43
C ILE A 15 13.57 23.80 -4.17
N LYS A 16 13.30 25.06 -4.56
CA LYS A 16 14.18 26.20 -4.34
C LYS A 16 14.38 26.49 -2.86
N GLU A 17 13.31 26.59 -2.09
CA GLU A 17 13.37 26.85 -0.63
C GLU A 17 14.04 25.70 0.13
N ARG A 18 13.83 24.45 -0.31
CA ARG A 18 14.53 23.27 0.24
C ARG A 18 16.03 23.22 -0.09
N GLY A 19 16.49 24.04 -1.04
CA GLY A 19 17.88 24.18 -1.47
C GLY A 19 18.65 25.34 -0.85
N LEU A 20 18.04 26.12 0.05
CA LEU A 20 18.68 27.30 0.67
C LEU A 20 19.93 26.95 1.48
N SER A 21 20.98 27.76 1.31
CA SER A 21 22.20 27.68 2.14
C SER A 21 22.00 28.38 3.50
N LYS A 22 22.85 28.05 4.47
CA LYS A 22 22.78 28.64 5.83
C LYS A 22 22.87 30.18 5.83
N LYS A 23 23.69 30.76 4.95
CA LYS A 23 23.85 32.22 4.81
C LYS A 23 22.60 32.90 4.24
N GLU A 24 21.93 32.26 3.28
CA GLU A 24 20.70 32.78 2.69
C GLU A 24 19.53 32.70 3.69
N LEU A 25 19.49 31.65 4.51
CA LEU A 25 18.51 31.53 5.59
C LEU A 25 18.71 32.61 6.67
N GLU A 26 19.96 32.90 7.06
CA GLU A 26 20.29 34.00 7.98
C GLU A 26 19.89 35.38 7.41
N ALA A 27 20.04 35.59 6.10
CA ALA A 27 19.58 36.80 5.43
C ALA A 27 18.05 36.95 5.52
N VAL A 28 17.29 35.86 5.35
CA VAL A 28 15.82 35.86 5.50
C VAL A 28 15.41 36.17 6.94
N TYR A 29 16.12 35.64 7.94
CA TYR A 29 15.87 35.98 9.36
C TYR A 29 16.10 37.46 9.65
N ASN A 30 17.18 38.03 9.13
CA ASN A 30 17.50 39.43 9.32
C ASN A 30 16.52 40.36 8.60
N GLU A 31 16.10 40.01 7.38
CA GLU A 31 15.08 40.71 6.60
C GLU A 31 13.74 40.76 7.38
N ALA A 32 13.28 39.62 7.88
CA ALA A 32 12.05 39.55 8.67
C ALA A 32 12.14 40.32 10.00
N HIS A 33 13.27 40.24 10.70
CA HIS A 33 13.49 41.00 11.93
C HIS A 33 13.47 42.51 11.68
N GLN A 34 14.15 42.97 10.62
CA GLN A 34 14.15 44.38 10.25
C GLN A 34 12.76 44.86 9.89
N CYS A 35 12.00 44.14 9.08
CA CYS A 35 10.62 44.52 8.71
C CYS A 35 9.69 44.65 9.93
N LEU A 36 9.84 43.77 10.93
CA LEU A 36 9.06 43.82 12.15
C LEU A 36 9.45 45.01 13.03
N VAL A 37 10.75 45.32 13.17
CA VAL A 37 11.24 46.36 14.10
C VAL A 37 11.22 47.77 13.49
N SER A 38 11.42 47.93 12.18
CA SER A 38 11.55 49.23 11.51
C SER A 38 10.24 49.85 11.01
N GLY A 39 9.11 49.16 11.18
CA GLY A 39 7.79 49.68 10.75
C GLY A 39 7.64 49.78 9.23
N ALA A 40 8.19 48.82 8.48
CA ALA A 40 8.07 48.73 7.02
C ALA A 40 6.58 48.65 6.57
N PRO A 41 6.24 49.05 5.32
CA PRO A 41 4.86 49.01 4.85
C PRO A 41 4.27 47.60 4.95
N PRO A 42 2.99 47.45 5.34
CA PRO A 42 2.40 46.17 5.74
C PRO A 42 2.47 45.07 4.66
N ILE A 43 2.47 45.46 3.38
CA ILE A 43 2.58 44.52 2.25
C ILE A 43 3.98 43.89 2.17
N GLN A 44 5.04 44.66 2.45
CA GLN A 44 6.41 44.15 2.47
C GLN A 44 6.63 43.22 3.66
N CYS A 45 6.11 43.57 4.84
CA CYS A 45 6.13 42.70 6.02
C CYS A 45 5.43 41.36 5.78
N VAL A 46 4.26 41.38 5.13
CA VAL A 46 3.53 40.14 4.77
C VAL A 46 4.34 39.29 3.80
N HIS A 47 5.05 39.89 2.83
CA HIS A 47 5.88 39.14 1.89
C HIS A 47 7.08 38.48 2.59
N SER A 48 7.82 39.23 3.41
CA SER A 48 8.99 38.72 4.13
C SER A 48 8.60 37.64 5.17
N LEU A 49 7.44 37.77 5.82
CA LEU A 49 6.91 36.73 6.73
C LEU A 49 6.42 35.47 6.00
N ARG A 50 5.81 35.59 4.81
CA ARG A 50 5.47 34.42 3.97
C ARG A 50 6.71 33.66 3.53
N LYS A 51 7.75 34.39 3.12
CA LYS A 51 9.06 33.83 2.77
C LYS A 51 9.71 33.13 3.97
N LEU A 52 9.64 33.73 5.15
CA LEU A 52 10.11 33.12 6.39
C LEU A 52 9.36 31.81 6.73
N LEU A 53 8.03 31.80 6.61
CA LEU A 53 7.21 30.61 6.87
C LEU A 53 7.54 29.47 5.89
N LEU A 54 7.71 29.79 4.60
CA LEU A 54 8.09 28.81 3.57
C LEU A 54 9.51 28.28 3.81
N ALA A 55 10.45 29.14 4.16
CA ALA A 55 11.82 28.73 4.47
C ALA A 55 11.82 27.77 5.67
N ILE A 56 11.19 28.13 6.80
CA ILE A 56 11.15 27.29 8.00
C ILE A 56 10.51 25.93 7.73
N SER A 57 9.37 25.89 7.03
CA SER A 57 8.66 24.63 6.72
C SER A 57 9.44 23.70 5.78
N CYS A 58 10.27 24.24 4.89
CA CYS A 58 10.98 23.46 3.86
C CYS A 58 12.48 23.20 4.14
N THR A 59 13.04 23.78 5.22
CA THR A 59 14.47 23.67 5.53
C THR A 59 14.95 22.24 5.81
N LYS A 60 16.15 21.90 5.32
CA LYS A 60 16.91 20.68 5.72
C LYS A 60 17.82 20.92 6.93
N LEU A 61 17.98 22.18 7.35
CA LEU A 61 18.90 22.62 8.41
C LEU A 61 18.20 22.57 9.78
N HIS A 62 18.99 22.59 10.86
CA HIS A 62 18.45 22.63 12.22
C HIS A 62 17.61 23.91 12.41
N ARG A 63 16.38 23.76 12.91
CA ARG A 63 15.43 24.86 13.10
C ARG A 63 15.84 25.71 14.31
N GLU A 64 16.74 26.66 14.12
CA GLU A 64 17.15 27.62 15.17
C GLU A 64 16.86 29.05 14.72
N ILE A 65 15.76 29.62 15.22
CA ILE A 65 15.42 31.03 14.98
C ILE A 65 16.26 31.89 15.95
N PRO A 66 16.88 32.99 15.47
CA PRO A 66 17.59 33.93 16.35
C PRO A 66 16.68 34.48 17.46
N LYS A 67 17.18 34.50 18.70
CA LYS A 67 16.41 34.94 19.89
C LYS A 67 15.77 36.34 19.75
N ASN A 68 16.39 37.23 18.99
CA ASN A 68 15.87 38.58 18.73
C ASN A 68 14.62 38.56 17.84
N LEU A 69 14.64 37.74 16.78
CA LEU A 69 13.49 37.51 15.91
C LEU A 69 12.37 36.78 16.65
N LEU A 70 12.71 35.77 17.47
CA LEU A 70 11.74 35.04 18.29
C LEU A 70 10.99 35.98 19.25
N ARG A 71 11.71 36.90 19.92
CA ARG A 71 11.11 37.93 20.80
C ARG A 71 10.21 38.88 20.03
N ALA A 72 10.64 39.37 18.86
CA ALA A 72 9.84 40.26 18.03
C ALA A 72 8.52 39.60 17.58
N LEU A 73 8.57 38.34 17.15
CA LEU A 73 7.39 37.55 16.78
C LEU A 73 6.43 37.36 17.96
N CYS A 74 6.96 37.04 19.15
CA CYS A 74 6.14 36.88 20.37
C CYS A 74 5.47 38.19 20.79
N ILE A 75 6.17 39.33 20.70
CA ILE A 75 5.62 40.65 21.06
C ILE A 75 4.44 41.03 20.15
N VAL A 76 4.53 40.73 18.84
CA VAL A 76 3.44 40.97 17.87
C VAL A 76 2.21 40.13 18.19
N VAL A 77 2.39 38.85 18.53
CA VAL A 77 1.28 37.94 18.87
C VAL A 77 0.65 38.27 20.23
N LEU A 78 1.46 38.70 21.21
CA LEU A 78 1.00 39.04 22.57
C LEU A 78 0.38 40.44 22.70
N GLY A 79 0.46 41.28 21.65
CA GLY A 79 -0.15 42.62 21.62
C GLY A 79 0.43 43.61 22.65
N THR A 80 1.63 43.36 23.18
CA THR A 80 2.19 44.11 24.33
C THR A 80 2.79 45.47 23.97
N ASN A 81 2.88 45.83 22.68
CA ASN A 81 3.53 47.07 22.24
C ASN A 81 2.73 47.78 21.13
N THR A 82 2.39 49.05 21.34
CA THR A 82 1.51 49.87 20.47
C THR A 82 2.18 50.37 19.18
N ASN A 83 3.50 50.18 19.04
CA ASN A 83 4.31 50.72 17.94
C ASN A 83 4.49 49.75 16.75
N LEU A 84 3.92 48.54 16.83
CA LEU A 84 4.01 47.52 15.79
C LEU A 84 2.72 47.51 14.95
N PRO A 85 2.80 47.19 13.64
CA PRO A 85 1.64 47.21 12.76
C PRO A 85 0.62 46.15 13.20
N GLN A 86 -0.51 46.61 13.79
CA GLN A 86 -1.65 45.77 14.19
C GLN A 86 -2.50 45.41 12.96
N PHE A 87 -1.88 44.79 11.96
CA PHE A 87 -2.54 44.30 10.77
C PHE A 87 -2.77 42.79 10.91
N GLU A 88 -4.03 42.35 10.88
CA GLU A 88 -4.43 40.94 11.13
C GLU A 88 -3.58 39.91 10.35
N PRO A 89 -3.24 40.12 9.05
CA PRO A 89 -2.38 39.21 8.31
C PRO A 89 -0.95 39.06 8.86
N ILE A 90 -0.39 40.09 9.50
CA ILE A 90 0.95 40.05 10.10
C ILE A 90 0.89 39.20 11.37
N SER A 91 -0.10 39.43 12.25
CA SER A 91 -0.31 38.63 13.47
C SER A 91 -0.56 37.16 13.16
N LEU A 92 -1.33 36.86 12.10
CA LEU A 92 -1.59 35.50 11.64
C LEU A 92 -0.31 34.80 11.16
N LEU A 93 0.52 35.48 10.35
CA LEU A 93 1.76 34.92 9.85
C LEU A 93 2.80 34.73 10.96
N CYS A 94 2.88 35.65 11.92
CA CYS A 94 3.72 35.49 13.11
C CYS A 94 3.27 34.27 13.93
N SER A 95 1.96 34.09 14.14
CA SER A 95 1.41 32.91 14.81
C SER A 95 1.75 31.61 14.07
N ALA A 96 1.60 31.56 12.75
CA ALA A 96 1.95 30.40 11.93
C ALA A 96 3.45 30.05 11.98
N VAL A 97 4.33 31.06 11.95
CA VAL A 97 5.77 30.86 12.08
C VAL A 97 6.14 30.29 13.45
N LEU A 98 5.52 30.77 14.53
CA LEU A 98 5.75 30.26 15.88
C LEU A 98 5.20 28.84 16.08
N GLN A 99 4.07 28.50 15.44
CA GLN A 99 3.52 27.13 15.44
C GLN A 99 4.48 26.14 14.78
N GLU A 100 5.03 26.46 13.61
CA GLU A 100 5.99 25.61 12.89
C GLU A 100 7.34 25.46 13.61
N TYR A 101 7.70 26.45 14.43
CA TYR A 101 8.93 26.45 15.23
C TYR A 101 8.81 25.66 16.54
N GLY A 102 7.61 25.55 17.11
CA GLY A 102 7.37 24.77 18.33
C GLY A 102 7.43 23.25 18.08
N PRO A 103 7.69 22.43 19.12
CA PRO A 103 7.97 22.78 20.51
C PRO A 103 9.49 22.92 20.78
N THR A 104 9.95 24.08 21.22
CA THR A 104 11.34 24.31 21.67
C THR A 104 11.36 24.96 23.06
N PRO A 105 12.37 24.67 23.91
CA PRO A 105 12.46 25.26 25.25
C PRO A 105 12.69 26.78 25.25
N GLN A 106 13.03 27.36 24.09
CA GLN A 106 13.24 28.80 23.92
C GLN A 106 11.94 29.56 23.66
N LEU A 107 10.90 28.88 23.19
CA LEU A 107 9.57 29.44 22.96
C LEU A 107 8.73 29.24 24.22
N ASP A 108 8.67 30.26 25.08
CA ASP A 108 7.78 30.28 26.25
C ASP A 108 6.77 31.43 26.11
N VAL A 109 5.49 31.08 25.91
CA VAL A 109 4.41 32.03 25.67
C VAL A 109 3.25 31.63 26.57
N GLU A 110 2.84 32.55 27.46
CA GLU A 110 1.76 32.33 28.42
C GLU A 110 0.63 33.35 28.22
N LEU A 111 -0.61 32.91 28.50
CA LEU A 111 -1.74 33.81 28.68
C LEU A 111 -1.69 34.39 30.11
N GLY A 112 -1.17 35.61 30.26
CA GLY A 112 -1.16 36.31 31.55
C GLY A 112 -2.55 36.79 31.97
N ALA A 113 -2.77 36.99 33.28
CA ALA A 113 -4.06 37.43 33.84
C ALA A 113 -4.59 38.76 33.27
N GLY A 114 -3.70 39.66 32.77
CA GLY A 114 -4.08 40.91 32.10
C GLY A 114 -4.25 40.81 30.57
N GLN A 115 -3.88 39.69 29.95
CA GLN A 115 -4.08 39.42 28.51
C GLN A 115 -5.39 38.65 28.24
N ALA A 116 -5.97 38.05 29.29
CA ALA A 116 -7.31 37.48 29.25
C ALA A 116 -8.43 38.53 29.06
N SER A 117 -8.12 39.83 29.24
CA SER A 117 -9.06 40.94 29.03
C SER A 117 -9.06 41.51 27.60
N ASP A 118 -7.96 41.43 26.85
CA ASP A 118 -7.95 41.84 25.43
C ASP A 118 -8.16 40.63 24.52
N LEU A 119 -9.44 40.32 24.30
CA LEU A 119 -9.93 39.16 23.55
C LEU A 119 -9.50 39.14 22.07
N ARG A 120 -8.95 40.24 21.54
CA ARG A 120 -8.57 40.38 20.12
C ARG A 120 -7.34 39.56 19.73
N HIS A 121 -6.45 39.27 20.67
CA HIS A 121 -5.20 38.55 20.39
C HIS A 121 -5.29 37.03 20.65
N VAL A 122 -6.34 36.60 21.35
CA VAL A 122 -6.58 35.19 21.73
C VAL A 122 -6.60 34.24 20.52
N PRO A 123 -7.24 34.56 19.37
CA PRO A 123 -7.25 33.68 18.20
C PRO A 123 -5.87 33.33 17.63
N TYR A 124 -4.90 34.24 17.76
CA TYR A 124 -3.53 34.06 17.25
C TYR A 124 -2.62 33.37 18.27
N LEU A 125 -2.91 33.55 19.55
CA LEU A 125 -2.12 33.03 20.65
C LEU A 125 -2.42 31.54 20.92
N LEU A 126 -3.70 31.17 20.84
CA LEU A 126 -4.17 29.85 21.22
C LEU A 126 -3.52 28.70 20.42
N PRO A 127 -3.39 28.76 19.08
CA PRO A 127 -2.73 27.70 18.35
C PRO A 127 -1.19 27.64 18.56
N VAL A 128 -0.54 28.75 18.96
CA VAL A 128 0.88 28.72 19.39
C VAL A 128 1.04 27.97 20.72
N ILE A 129 0.12 28.18 21.66
CA ILE A 129 0.13 27.48 22.96
C ILE A 129 -0.14 25.99 22.78
N LEU A 130 -1.03 25.61 21.86
CA LEU A 130 -1.23 24.21 21.50
C LEU A 130 0.06 23.56 20.95
N ALA A 131 0.78 24.26 20.06
CA ALA A 131 2.03 23.76 19.49
C ALA A 131 3.15 23.58 20.53
N GLN A 132 3.09 24.27 21.68
CA GLN A 132 4.03 24.08 22.81
C GLN A 132 3.75 22.81 23.64
N GLY A 133 2.54 22.25 23.53
CA GLY A 133 2.15 20.98 24.16
C GLY A 133 2.28 20.92 25.70
N ARG A 134 2.31 19.69 26.25
CA ARG A 134 2.41 19.40 27.71
C ARG A 134 3.71 19.88 28.37
N CYS A 135 4.69 20.39 27.63
CA CYS A 135 6.00 20.81 28.15
C CYS A 135 5.93 21.89 29.25
N SER A 136 4.80 22.60 29.38
CA SER A 136 4.63 23.71 30.33
C SER A 136 3.72 23.44 31.53
N LYS A 137 3.03 22.30 31.67
CA LYS A 137 1.97 22.05 32.71
C LYS A 137 0.86 23.12 32.76
N ARG A 138 0.75 24.00 31.77
CA ARG A 138 -0.17 25.16 31.77
C ARG A 138 -1.47 24.93 31.00
N LEU A 139 -1.56 23.85 30.22
CA LEU A 139 -2.75 23.49 29.44
C LEU A 139 -3.99 23.26 30.33
N GLU A 140 -3.80 22.68 31.52
CA GLU A 140 -4.87 22.43 32.51
C GLU A 140 -5.62 23.71 32.93
N LYS A 141 -4.87 24.80 33.17
CA LYS A 141 -5.45 26.10 33.55
C LYS A 141 -6.21 26.75 32.39
N LEU A 142 -5.74 26.51 31.17
CA LEU A 142 -6.34 27.05 29.95
C LEU A 142 -7.62 26.31 29.56
N VAL A 143 -7.74 25.02 29.85
CA VAL A 143 -8.96 24.22 29.59
C VAL A 143 -10.19 24.86 30.21
N SER A 144 -10.10 25.33 31.46
CA SER A 144 -11.22 26.00 32.14
C SER A 144 -11.60 27.34 31.50
N GLN A 145 -10.61 28.08 30.98
CA GLN A 145 -10.85 29.34 30.27
C GLN A 145 -11.46 29.10 28.88
N MET A 146 -10.96 28.11 28.13
CA MET A 146 -11.52 27.70 26.85
C MET A 146 -12.97 27.20 26.99
N LEU A 147 -13.25 26.42 28.04
CA LEU A 147 -14.61 25.99 28.37
C LEU A 147 -15.53 27.18 28.59
N LYS A 148 -15.05 28.20 29.32
CA LYS A 148 -15.81 29.44 29.54
C LYS A 148 -16.12 30.12 28.22
N TRP A 149 -15.13 30.29 27.33
CA TRP A 149 -15.34 30.94 26.03
C TRP A 149 -16.35 30.19 25.16
N VAL A 150 -16.35 28.86 25.18
CA VAL A 150 -17.29 28.02 24.41
C VAL A 150 -18.71 28.07 24.99
N SER A 151 -18.86 27.99 26.32
CA SER A 151 -20.16 27.87 26.99
C SER A 151 -20.91 29.18 27.24
N THR A 152 -20.24 30.34 27.15
CA THR A 152 -20.88 31.62 27.44
C THR A 152 -21.24 32.37 26.16
N VAL A 153 -22.51 32.78 26.08
CA VAL A 153 -23.04 33.56 24.95
C VAL A 153 -22.49 34.99 25.01
N GLY A 154 -21.97 35.51 23.90
CA GLY A 154 -21.49 36.90 23.79
C GLY A 154 -20.02 37.07 23.40
N PHE A 155 -19.25 35.98 23.31
CA PHE A 155 -17.90 36.01 22.75
C PHE A 155 -17.94 36.04 21.21
N ASN A 156 -16.89 36.60 20.59
CA ASN A 156 -16.75 36.59 19.14
C ASN A 156 -16.64 35.14 18.62
N SER A 157 -17.33 34.82 17.52
CA SER A 157 -17.33 33.50 16.89
C SER A 157 -15.92 32.99 16.58
N GLU A 158 -14.98 33.88 16.24
CA GLU A 158 -13.59 33.49 15.96
C GLU A 158 -12.90 32.90 17.21
N ILE A 159 -13.11 33.50 18.39
CA ILE A 159 -12.55 33.01 19.65
C ILE A 159 -13.18 31.68 20.02
N GLN A 160 -14.49 31.55 19.85
CA GLN A 160 -15.23 30.34 20.14
C GLN A 160 -14.81 29.18 19.22
N CYS A 161 -14.64 29.42 17.93
CA CYS A 161 -14.11 28.43 16.98
C CYS A 161 -12.69 27.99 17.38
N ARG A 162 -11.78 28.93 17.63
CA ARG A 162 -10.40 28.60 18.02
C ARG A 162 -10.35 27.86 19.36
N ALA A 163 -11.16 28.26 20.33
CA ALA A 163 -11.30 27.58 21.61
C ALA A 163 -11.81 26.14 21.43
N LEU A 164 -12.81 25.93 20.58
CA LEU A 164 -13.31 24.61 20.25
C LEU A 164 -12.25 23.75 19.56
N SER A 165 -11.56 24.25 18.51
CA SER A 165 -10.48 23.49 17.85
C SER A 165 -9.39 23.07 18.84
N SER A 166 -9.10 23.94 19.80
CA SER A 166 -8.09 23.71 20.84
C SER A 166 -8.53 22.67 21.86
N LEU A 167 -9.80 22.69 22.27
CA LEU A 167 -10.40 21.66 23.11
C LEU A 167 -10.46 20.32 22.40
N VAL A 168 -10.79 20.29 21.10
CA VAL A 168 -10.80 19.06 20.29
C VAL A 168 -9.39 18.47 20.17
N THR A 169 -8.39 19.30 19.89
CA THR A 169 -6.97 18.87 19.85
C THR A 169 -6.49 18.38 21.21
N THR A 170 -6.92 19.05 22.29
CA THR A 170 -6.64 18.61 23.66
C THR A 170 -7.30 17.27 23.95
N ALA A 171 -8.54 17.05 23.50
CA ALA A 171 -9.25 15.79 23.67
C ALA A 171 -8.57 14.65 22.90
N THR A 172 -8.11 14.89 21.67
CA THR A 172 -7.49 13.86 20.83
C THR A 172 -6.09 13.47 21.32
N GLN A 173 -5.27 14.44 21.74
CA GLN A 173 -3.88 14.19 22.14
C GLN A 173 -3.70 13.97 23.65
N HIS A 174 -4.58 14.54 24.48
CA HIS A 174 -4.41 14.64 25.94
C HIS A 174 -5.74 14.46 26.69
N ARG A 175 -6.48 13.38 26.42
CA ARG A 175 -7.79 13.06 27.03
C ARG A 175 -7.80 13.19 28.56
N ASP A 176 -6.72 12.84 29.25
CA ASP A 176 -6.61 12.87 30.72
C ASP A 176 -6.86 14.26 31.34
N LEU A 177 -6.75 15.33 30.54
CA LEU A 177 -6.91 16.71 31.01
C LEU A 177 -8.38 17.18 31.02
N LEU A 178 -9.30 16.39 30.46
CA LEU A 178 -10.71 16.72 30.39
C LEU A 178 -11.51 15.84 31.35
N SER A 179 -12.29 16.47 32.23
CA SER A 179 -13.27 15.78 33.06
C SER A 179 -14.55 15.45 32.27
N ASP A 180 -15.28 14.42 32.70
CA ASP A 180 -16.55 14.02 32.09
C ASP A 180 -17.60 15.16 32.09
N GLU A 181 -17.57 16.03 33.12
CA GLU A 181 -18.43 17.21 33.21
C GLU A 181 -18.06 18.28 32.16
N GLN A 182 -16.77 18.49 31.91
CA GLN A 182 -16.31 19.42 30.86
C GLN A 182 -16.66 18.89 29.46
N ILE A 183 -16.50 17.59 29.24
CA ILE A 183 -16.90 16.93 27.98
C ILE A 183 -18.41 17.10 27.76
N TYR A 184 -19.21 16.99 28.83
CA TYR A 184 -20.64 17.23 28.80
C TYR A 184 -21.02 18.66 28.42
N VAL A 185 -20.39 19.67 29.04
CA VAL A 185 -20.69 21.09 28.78
C VAL A 185 -20.40 21.46 27.33
N VAL A 186 -19.21 21.10 26.82
CA VAL A 186 -18.89 21.29 25.40
C VAL A 186 -19.90 20.55 24.54
N GLY A 187 -20.24 19.33 24.93
CA GLY A 187 -21.14 18.51 24.16
C GLY A 187 -22.57 19.05 24.02
N SER A 188 -23.13 19.60 25.10
CA SER A 188 -24.41 20.30 25.07
C SER A 188 -24.34 21.52 24.14
N GLN A 189 -23.26 22.29 24.24
CA GLN A 189 -23.08 23.49 23.41
C GLN A 189 -23.00 23.16 21.92
N LEU A 190 -22.31 22.07 21.55
CA LEU A 190 -22.27 21.60 20.15
C LEU A 190 -23.66 21.20 19.65
N SER A 191 -24.46 20.51 20.48
CA SER A 191 -25.84 20.16 20.15
C SER A 191 -26.71 21.40 19.91
N ASP A 192 -26.53 22.43 20.73
CA ASP A 192 -27.26 23.69 20.60
C ASP A 192 -26.85 24.46 19.33
N TRP A 193 -25.56 24.52 19.02
CA TRP A 193 -25.05 25.16 17.80
C TRP A 193 -25.46 24.44 16.52
N LEU A 194 -25.59 23.10 16.55
CA LEU A 194 -26.08 22.32 15.42
C LEU A 194 -27.57 22.56 15.14
N SER A 195 -28.38 22.73 16.19
CA SER A 195 -29.84 22.77 16.08
C SER A 195 -30.41 24.19 15.92
N ASN A 196 -29.79 25.21 16.52
CA ASN A 196 -30.39 26.54 16.69
C ASN A 196 -29.76 27.65 15.84
N ALA A 197 -29.09 27.30 14.74
CA ALA A 197 -28.50 28.29 13.83
C ALA A 197 -29.58 29.02 13.00
N SER A 198 -29.41 30.33 12.79
CA SER A 198 -30.40 31.16 12.11
C SER A 198 -30.55 30.83 10.62
N THR A 199 -31.81 30.83 10.16
CA THR A 199 -32.18 30.62 8.75
C THR A 199 -32.30 31.93 7.95
N LYS A 200 -31.91 33.06 8.55
CA LYS A 200 -31.94 34.41 7.94
C LYS A 200 -30.51 34.86 7.64
N GLN A 201 -30.30 35.56 6.53
CA GLN A 201 -28.98 36.07 6.18
C GLN A 201 -28.55 37.19 7.13
N ALA A 202 -27.24 37.29 7.38
CA ALA A 202 -26.68 38.43 8.09
C ALA A 202 -26.71 39.68 7.22
N THR A 203 -26.90 40.86 7.84
CA THR A 203 -26.84 42.14 7.13
C THR A 203 -25.44 42.38 6.59
N SER A 204 -25.34 42.92 5.36
CA SER A 204 -24.04 43.24 4.75
C SER A 204 -23.20 44.14 5.67
N PRO A 205 -21.94 43.78 5.97
CA PRO A 205 -21.03 44.57 6.79
C PRO A 205 -20.62 45.90 6.14
N HIS A 206 -20.98 46.14 4.87
CA HIS A 206 -20.61 47.34 4.12
C HIS A 206 -21.80 48.29 3.87
N SER A 207 -23.01 47.88 4.28
CA SER A 207 -24.21 48.72 4.19
C SER A 207 -24.39 49.56 5.46
N LYS A 208 -24.39 50.89 5.33
CA LYS A 208 -24.76 51.82 6.42
C LYS A 208 -26.26 52.00 6.58
N GLN A 209 -27.08 51.44 5.68
CA GLN A 209 -28.53 51.40 5.81
C GLN A 209 -28.97 50.01 6.29
N LYS A 210 -29.73 49.95 7.39
CA LYS A 210 -30.48 48.75 7.79
C LYS A 210 -31.51 48.45 6.68
N SER A 211 -31.13 47.71 5.65
CA SER A 211 -32.05 47.25 4.61
C SER A 211 -33.03 46.27 5.25
N SER A 212 -34.30 46.67 5.30
CA SER A 212 -35.44 45.97 5.91
C SER A 212 -35.87 44.66 5.20
N LYS A 213 -35.03 44.07 4.35
CA LYS A 213 -35.29 42.75 3.74
C LYS A 213 -34.22 41.79 4.23
N ASN A 214 -34.51 41.10 5.33
CA ASN A 214 -33.73 39.94 5.73
C ASN A 214 -34.04 38.83 4.74
N GLU A 215 -33.22 38.70 3.71
CA GLU A 215 -33.32 37.60 2.75
C GLU A 215 -33.13 36.26 3.48
N SER A 216 -33.91 35.26 3.07
CA SER A 216 -33.82 33.89 3.57
C SER A 216 -32.50 33.27 3.10
N VAL A 217 -31.94 32.38 3.93
CA VAL A 217 -30.80 31.56 3.50
C VAL A 217 -31.31 30.55 2.46
N THR A 218 -30.60 30.41 1.34
CA THR A 218 -30.96 29.45 0.29
C THR A 218 -30.18 28.15 0.46
N GLU A 219 -30.72 27.05 -0.03
CA GLU A 219 -30.00 25.77 -0.15
C GLU A 219 -29.24 25.71 -1.48
N ILE A 220 -28.42 24.68 -1.70
CA ILE A 220 -27.59 24.54 -2.91
C ILE A 220 -28.42 24.50 -4.22
N ASP A 221 -29.70 24.12 -4.12
CA ASP A 221 -30.65 24.11 -5.24
C ASP A 221 -31.38 25.44 -5.47
N GLY A 222 -31.11 26.46 -4.64
CA GLY A 222 -31.73 27.78 -4.70
C GLY A 222 -33.08 27.89 -3.99
N ARG A 223 -33.56 26.84 -3.32
CA ARG A 223 -34.78 26.90 -2.50
C ARG A 223 -34.48 27.53 -1.15
N GLU A 224 -35.49 28.13 -0.53
CA GLU A 224 -35.36 28.68 0.82
C GLU A 224 -35.17 27.55 1.85
N CYS A 225 -34.28 27.75 2.82
CA CYS A 225 -34.04 26.79 3.91
C CYS A 225 -35.27 26.69 4.83
N GLN A 226 -35.88 25.51 4.94
CA GLN A 226 -37.16 25.32 5.65
C GLN A 226 -37.02 24.86 7.10
N ASP A 227 -36.07 23.96 7.41
CA ASP A 227 -36.01 23.27 8.70
C ASP A 227 -34.97 23.89 9.65
N PHE A 228 -33.68 23.65 9.40
CA PHE A 228 -32.57 24.25 10.15
C PHE A 228 -31.35 24.45 9.25
N PHE A 229 -30.50 25.40 9.61
CA PHE A 229 -29.31 25.77 8.84
C PHE A 229 -28.29 24.62 8.83
N THR A 230 -27.70 24.37 7.65
CA THR A 230 -26.63 23.37 7.47
C THR A 230 -25.43 23.97 6.75
N LEU A 231 -24.32 23.25 6.74
CA LEU A 231 -23.10 23.59 5.99
C LEU A 231 -23.35 23.82 4.49
N LEU A 232 -24.39 23.18 3.95
CA LEU A 232 -24.80 23.27 2.55
C LEU A 232 -25.79 24.42 2.29
N SER A 233 -26.08 25.25 3.30
CA SER A 233 -26.93 26.43 3.16
C SER A 233 -26.09 27.63 2.73
N LEU A 234 -26.47 28.27 1.63
CA LEU A 234 -25.80 29.40 1.00
C LEU A 234 -26.36 30.74 1.51
N SER A 235 -25.46 31.61 1.98
CA SER A 235 -25.78 32.99 2.32
C SER A 235 -24.77 33.95 1.70
N SER A 236 -25.20 35.19 1.40
CA SER A 236 -24.27 36.24 0.94
C SER A 236 -23.33 36.69 2.06
N TYR A 237 -23.79 36.64 3.31
CA TYR A 237 -23.04 36.92 4.52
C TYR A 237 -23.49 35.99 5.64
N TYR A 238 -22.53 35.29 6.26
CA TYR A 238 -22.80 34.37 7.36
C TYR A 238 -22.86 35.11 8.71
N GLY A 239 -23.86 34.77 9.52
CA GLY A 239 -23.95 35.20 10.91
C GLY A 239 -22.92 34.50 11.81
N GLN A 240 -22.74 35.01 13.04
CA GLN A 240 -21.83 34.40 14.02
C GLN A 240 -22.26 32.98 14.39
N ASP A 241 -23.55 32.77 14.57
CA ASP A 241 -24.19 31.47 14.84
C ASP A 241 -24.04 30.48 13.67
N GLN A 242 -24.18 30.95 12.43
CA GLN A 242 -23.99 30.13 11.22
C GLN A 242 -22.54 29.67 11.08
N LEU A 243 -21.56 30.54 11.38
CA LEU A 243 -20.14 30.16 11.39
C LEU A 243 -19.81 29.13 12.48
N LEU A 244 -20.44 29.24 13.65
CA LEU A 244 -20.29 28.26 14.74
C LEU A 244 -20.88 26.91 14.36
N ASN A 245 -22.04 26.89 13.67
CA ASN A 245 -22.65 25.66 13.16
C ASN A 245 -21.71 24.92 12.18
N ILE A 246 -21.17 25.63 11.19
CA ILE A 246 -20.20 25.12 10.21
C ILE A 246 -18.97 24.52 10.91
N HIS A 247 -18.39 25.28 11.84
CA HIS A 247 -17.19 24.85 12.55
C HIS A 247 -17.47 23.67 13.50
N THR A 248 -18.66 23.63 14.10
CA THR A 248 -19.12 22.53 14.96
C THR A 248 -19.17 21.24 14.18
N PHE A 249 -19.80 21.22 13.00
CA PHE A 249 -19.85 20.03 12.16
C PHE A 249 -18.45 19.56 11.74
N SER A 250 -17.57 20.48 11.34
CA SER A 250 -16.18 20.14 10.97
C SER A 250 -15.36 19.55 12.13
N SER A 251 -15.74 19.81 13.38
CA SER A 251 -15.04 19.32 14.58
C SER A 251 -15.74 18.12 15.24
N LEU A 252 -16.96 17.81 14.81
CA LEU A 252 -17.88 16.89 15.48
C LEU A 252 -17.32 15.47 15.54
N ARG A 253 -16.88 14.94 14.41
CA ARG A 253 -16.32 13.58 14.32
C ARG A 253 -15.08 13.42 15.21
N ALA A 254 -14.13 14.35 15.12
CA ALA A 254 -12.91 14.34 15.93
C ALA A 254 -13.23 14.40 17.43
N TRP A 255 -14.20 15.22 17.82
CA TRP A 255 -14.69 15.30 19.20
C TRP A 255 -15.34 13.99 19.69
N LEU A 256 -16.22 13.39 18.87
CA LEU A 256 -16.87 12.12 19.19
C LEU A 256 -15.86 10.98 19.34
N LEU A 257 -14.85 10.90 18.47
CA LEU A 257 -13.78 9.89 18.57
C LEU A 257 -12.93 10.09 19.83
N ALA A 258 -12.51 11.32 20.11
CA ALA A 258 -11.65 11.65 21.25
C ALA A 258 -12.29 11.37 22.61
N THR A 259 -13.60 11.59 22.72
CA THR A 259 -14.34 11.49 23.98
C THR A 259 -14.82 10.07 24.30
N THR A 260 -14.60 9.09 23.41
CA THR A 260 -15.18 7.74 23.51
C THR A 260 -14.15 6.61 23.69
N THR A 261 -12.88 6.83 23.39
CA THR A 261 -11.75 5.92 23.72
C THR A 261 -11.37 5.90 25.21
N SER A 262 -11.97 5.00 26.01
CA SER A 262 -11.58 4.81 27.42
C SER A 262 -10.09 4.42 27.56
N PRO A 263 -9.31 5.00 28.49
CA PRO A 263 -7.94 4.58 28.75
C PRO A 263 -7.94 3.31 29.60
N ALA A 264 -8.04 2.16 28.95
CA ALA A 264 -7.65 0.88 29.54
C ALA A 264 -6.48 0.32 28.71
N GLY A 265 -5.26 0.57 29.19
CA GLY A 265 -4.02 0.02 28.62
C GLY A 265 -3.00 1.10 28.26
N GLY A 266 -2.14 1.45 29.22
CA GLY A 266 -1.01 2.33 28.95
C GLY A 266 0.05 1.65 28.07
N ALA A 267 0.23 2.18 26.87
CA ALA A 267 1.53 2.29 26.21
C ALA A 267 1.39 3.32 25.08
N SER A 268 2.18 4.37 25.15
CA SER A 268 2.34 5.39 24.10
C SER A 268 2.68 4.76 22.75
N ARG A 269 1.76 4.88 21.78
CA ARG A 269 2.04 4.79 20.34
C ARG A 269 1.41 5.99 19.63
N PRO A 270 2.13 6.70 18.75
CA PRO A 270 1.52 7.72 17.90
C PRO A 270 0.66 7.03 16.84
N LEU A 271 -0.54 7.57 16.61
CA LEU A 271 -1.39 7.44 15.41
C LEU A 271 -1.02 6.28 14.46
N GLU A 272 -1.45 5.07 14.81
CA GLU A 272 -1.74 4.01 13.84
C GLU A 272 -3.25 3.80 13.82
N VAL A 273 -3.86 4.07 12.67
CA VAL A 273 -5.21 3.61 12.36
C VAL A 273 -5.08 2.12 12.08
N GLY A 274 -5.34 1.29 13.09
CA GLY A 274 -5.27 -0.17 12.93
C GLY A 274 -5.25 -0.90 14.26
N GLY A 275 -6.22 -1.79 14.47
CA GLY A 275 -6.26 -2.69 15.63
C GLY A 275 -7.55 -2.58 16.44
N ARG A 276 -8.67 -3.10 15.90
CA ARG A 276 -9.84 -3.47 16.70
C ARG A 276 -9.72 -4.94 17.08
N GLY A 277 -9.22 -5.20 18.29
CA GLY A 277 -9.45 -6.48 18.96
C GLY A 277 -10.86 -6.50 19.53
N LEU A 278 -11.66 -7.51 19.17
CA LEU A 278 -12.94 -7.83 19.80
C LEU A 278 -12.72 -8.14 21.30
N PRO A 279 -13.52 -7.58 22.22
CA PRO A 279 -13.62 -8.14 23.56
C PRO A 279 -14.43 -9.45 23.50
N SER A 280 -13.77 -10.54 23.87
CA SER A 280 -14.37 -11.84 24.13
C SER A 280 -15.50 -11.73 25.16
N LEU A 281 -16.61 -12.44 24.89
CA LEU A 281 -17.73 -12.66 25.79
C LEU A 281 -17.26 -13.33 27.10
N GLY A 282 -17.57 -12.71 28.24
CA GLY A 282 -17.55 -13.39 29.54
C GLY A 282 -17.18 -12.46 30.69
N GLY A 283 -18.17 -12.07 31.49
CA GLY A 283 -17.91 -11.33 32.73
C GLY A 283 -19.09 -10.49 33.20
N GLU A 284 -20.21 -11.12 33.51
CA GLU A 284 -21.24 -10.49 34.35
C GLU A 284 -20.64 -10.17 35.72
N GLY A 285 -20.68 -8.88 36.11
CA GLY A 285 -20.49 -8.49 37.51
C GLY A 285 -19.52 -7.35 37.75
N ALA A 286 -19.93 -6.11 37.47
CA ALA A 286 -19.46 -4.92 38.21
C ALA A 286 -20.29 -3.67 37.85
N SER A 287 -21.58 -3.67 38.18
CA SER A 287 -22.39 -2.44 38.23
C SER A 287 -22.70 -2.13 39.68
N ARG A 288 -21.94 -1.24 40.34
CA ARG A 288 -22.31 -0.57 41.60
C ARG A 288 -21.31 0.52 41.99
N ALA A 289 -21.44 1.70 41.36
CA ALA A 289 -21.20 3.03 41.94
C ALA A 289 -21.44 4.12 40.88
N ALA A 290 -22.69 4.34 40.48
CA ALA A 290 -23.04 5.48 39.63
C ALA A 290 -23.30 6.71 40.53
N SER A 291 -22.34 7.64 40.56
CA SER A 291 -22.58 8.99 41.07
C SER A 291 -23.66 9.70 40.24
N SER A 292 -24.41 10.62 40.85
CA SER A 292 -25.51 11.36 40.20
C SER A 292 -25.08 12.13 38.94
N GLY A 293 -23.81 12.50 38.80
CA GLY A 293 -23.23 13.13 37.61
C GLY A 293 -23.26 12.25 36.35
N GLY A 294 -23.14 10.92 36.49
CA GLY A 294 -23.12 9.98 35.36
C GLY A 294 -24.45 9.87 34.61
N LYS A 295 -25.59 10.14 35.27
CA LYS A 295 -26.92 10.10 34.63
C LYS A 295 -27.15 11.31 33.72
N PHE A 296 -26.72 12.49 34.15
CA PHE A 296 -26.81 13.71 33.33
C PHE A 296 -25.85 13.63 32.15
N ALA A 297 -24.61 13.18 32.38
CA ALA A 297 -23.62 12.95 31.32
C ALA A 297 -24.16 12.05 30.20
N ASN A 298 -24.84 10.95 30.55
CA ASN A 298 -25.46 10.05 29.58
C ASN A 298 -26.66 10.66 28.85
N LYS A 299 -27.42 11.58 29.47
CA LYS A 299 -28.57 12.22 28.84
C LYS A 299 -28.16 13.22 27.75
N ALA A 300 -27.20 14.12 27.99
CA ALA A 300 -26.77 15.02 26.91
C ALA A 300 -25.89 14.33 25.87
N ARG A 301 -25.18 13.25 26.24
CA ARG A 301 -24.52 12.40 25.23
C ARG A 301 -25.53 11.83 24.23
N LYS A 302 -26.68 11.32 24.71
CA LYS A 302 -27.78 10.86 23.85
C LYS A 302 -28.38 12.00 23.02
N ALA A 303 -28.61 13.16 23.63
CA ALA A 303 -29.15 14.34 22.92
C ALA A 303 -28.21 14.81 21.80
N MET A 304 -26.89 14.85 22.07
CA MET A 304 -25.89 15.17 21.04
C MET A 304 -25.90 14.15 19.91
N ILE A 305 -25.94 12.85 20.22
CA ILE A 305 -25.98 11.79 19.21
C ILE A 305 -27.21 11.96 18.32
N GLU A 306 -28.37 12.22 18.90
CA GLU A 306 -29.62 12.47 18.18
C GLU A 306 -29.51 13.70 17.25
N LYS A 307 -29.03 14.84 17.76
CA LYS A 307 -28.87 16.06 16.96
C LYS A 307 -27.79 15.98 15.89
N ALA A 308 -26.68 15.32 16.18
CA ALA A 308 -25.66 15.01 15.19
C ALA A 308 -26.21 14.09 14.08
N CYS A 309 -27.01 13.09 14.44
CA CYS A 309 -27.65 12.17 13.52
C CYS A 309 -28.66 12.88 12.60
N GLU A 310 -29.55 13.70 13.16
CA GLU A 310 -30.50 14.54 12.40
C GLU A 310 -29.77 15.45 11.40
N TYR A 311 -28.70 16.10 11.85
CA TYR A 311 -27.89 17.00 11.02
C TYR A 311 -27.22 16.25 9.85
N CYS A 312 -26.57 15.10 10.12
CA CYS A 312 -25.94 14.28 9.09
C CYS A 312 -26.96 13.75 8.06
N LEU A 313 -28.15 13.30 8.50
CA LEU A 313 -29.22 12.87 7.60
C LEU A 313 -29.70 14.01 6.69
N ARG A 314 -29.87 15.22 7.25
CA ARG A 314 -30.23 16.39 6.45
C ARG A 314 -29.17 16.71 5.40
N VAL A 315 -27.88 16.64 5.77
CA VAL A 315 -26.78 16.84 4.81
C VAL A 315 -26.86 15.81 3.68
N ILE A 316 -27.09 14.53 3.99
CA ILE A 316 -27.27 13.47 2.98
C ILE A 316 -28.44 13.79 2.05
N ASP A 317 -29.59 14.20 2.57
CA ASP A 317 -30.76 14.56 1.76
C ASP A 317 -30.49 15.74 0.82
N LEU A 318 -29.73 16.73 1.27
CA LEU A 318 -29.34 17.88 0.45
C LEU A 318 -28.35 17.50 -0.66
N CYS A 319 -27.44 16.56 -0.40
CA CYS A 319 -26.49 16.04 -1.39
C CYS A 319 -27.17 15.34 -2.57
N HIS A 320 -28.42 14.89 -2.44
CA HIS A 320 -29.19 14.30 -3.54
C HIS A 320 -29.65 15.33 -4.57
N ARG A 321 -29.66 16.62 -4.22
CA ARG A 321 -30.17 17.68 -5.07
C ARG A 321 -29.11 18.18 -6.06
N ARG A 322 -29.55 18.73 -7.19
CA ARG A 322 -28.63 19.27 -8.20
C ARG A 322 -28.15 20.67 -7.77
N PRO A 323 -26.84 20.93 -7.74
CA PRO A 323 -26.33 22.23 -7.33
C PRO A 323 -26.55 23.28 -8.41
N LEU A 324 -26.76 24.54 -8.00
CA LEU A 324 -26.84 25.70 -8.89
C LEU A 324 -25.51 25.96 -9.62
N LYS A 325 -24.37 25.74 -8.94
CA LYS A 325 -23.02 25.90 -9.52
C LYS A 325 -22.31 24.55 -9.54
N ILE A 326 -21.67 24.25 -10.67
CA ILE A 326 -20.90 23.01 -10.84
C ILE A 326 -19.69 22.96 -9.89
N GLN A 327 -19.13 24.11 -9.51
CA GLN A 327 -18.00 24.20 -8.58
C GLN A 327 -18.34 23.73 -7.16
N ASP A 328 -19.62 23.71 -6.77
CA ASP A 328 -20.04 23.29 -5.44
C ASP A 328 -20.02 21.75 -5.31
N GLN A 329 -19.82 21.00 -6.40
CA GLN A 329 -19.81 19.53 -6.40
C GLN A 329 -18.69 18.95 -5.52
N ASP A 330 -17.49 19.54 -5.54
CA ASP A 330 -16.36 19.07 -4.72
C ASP A 330 -16.65 19.26 -3.22
N LEU A 331 -17.30 20.37 -2.86
CA LEU A 331 -17.73 20.64 -1.49
C LEU A 331 -18.81 19.64 -1.06
N ILE A 332 -19.82 19.39 -1.90
CA ILE A 332 -20.89 18.42 -1.62
C ILE A 332 -20.30 17.03 -1.40
N GLN A 333 -19.35 16.62 -2.23
CA GLN A 333 -18.66 15.35 -2.08
C GLN A 333 -17.95 15.26 -0.72
N ALA A 334 -17.18 16.29 -0.33
CA ALA A 334 -16.47 16.32 0.94
C ALA A 334 -17.44 16.28 2.14
N CYS A 335 -18.54 17.04 2.08
CA CYS A 335 -19.56 17.07 3.12
C CYS A 335 -20.26 15.73 3.27
N LEU A 336 -20.53 15.03 2.16
CA LEU A 336 -21.16 13.72 2.17
C LEU A 336 -20.25 12.65 2.79
N VAL A 337 -18.95 12.66 2.45
CA VAL A 337 -17.96 11.77 3.09
C VAL A 337 -17.92 12.02 4.59
N GLU A 338 -17.77 13.28 5.03
CA GLU A 338 -17.72 13.62 6.46
C GLU A 338 -19.02 13.24 7.21
N ALA A 339 -20.18 13.44 6.59
CA ALA A 339 -21.47 13.06 7.16
C ALA A 339 -21.57 11.54 7.37
N ILE A 340 -21.17 10.74 6.37
CA ILE A 340 -21.21 9.28 6.45
C ILE A 340 -20.20 8.77 7.48
N GLU A 341 -18.96 9.28 7.47
CA GLU A 341 -17.95 8.91 8.47
C GLU A 341 -18.37 9.29 9.89
N THR A 342 -19.06 10.42 10.06
CA THR A 342 -19.64 10.82 11.35
C THR A 342 -20.76 9.87 11.78
N LEU A 343 -21.64 9.46 10.86
CA LEU A 343 -22.68 8.47 11.13
C LEU A 343 -22.08 7.10 11.50
N ILE A 344 -20.98 6.68 10.88
CA ILE A 344 -20.25 5.47 11.28
C ILE A 344 -19.85 5.57 12.75
N VAL A 345 -19.26 6.70 13.17
CA VAL A 345 -18.87 6.92 14.57
C VAL A 345 -20.09 6.92 15.49
N ILE A 346 -21.20 7.57 15.10
CA ILE A 346 -22.45 7.58 15.86
C ILE A 346 -23.01 6.17 16.06
N CYS A 347 -23.05 5.34 15.02
CA CYS A 347 -23.51 3.95 15.12
C CYS A 347 -22.62 3.10 16.04
N ARG A 348 -21.32 3.43 16.20
CA ARG A 348 -20.44 2.75 17.15
C ARG A 348 -20.84 3.09 18.60
N LEU A 349 -21.46 4.24 18.82
CA LEU A 349 -21.93 4.69 20.14
C LEU A 349 -23.34 4.19 20.45
N ASP A 350 -24.20 4.11 19.45
CA ASP A 350 -25.55 3.58 19.56
C ASP A 350 -25.89 2.67 18.36
N THR A 351 -25.70 1.37 18.56
CA THR A 351 -25.94 0.35 17.53
C THR A 351 -27.41 0.24 17.14
N SER A 352 -28.35 0.75 17.95
CA SER A 352 -29.78 0.73 17.62
C SER A 352 -30.14 1.64 16.44
N LEU A 353 -29.28 2.61 16.11
CA LEU A 353 -29.48 3.55 15.01
C LEU A 353 -29.16 2.96 13.62
N VAL A 354 -28.41 1.84 13.56
CA VAL A 354 -27.97 1.22 12.30
C VAL A 354 -29.15 0.90 11.38
N SER A 355 -30.22 0.29 11.91
CA SER A 355 -31.40 -0.07 11.12
C SER A 355 -32.19 1.13 10.61
N LYS A 356 -32.18 2.24 11.36
CA LYS A 356 -32.84 3.50 10.97
C LYS A 356 -32.09 4.25 9.89
N LEU A 357 -30.76 4.19 9.92
CA LEU A 357 -29.86 4.92 9.01
C LEU A 357 -29.64 4.19 7.68
N TYR A 358 -29.82 2.87 7.67
CA TYR A 358 -29.60 2.03 6.50
C TYR A 358 -30.33 2.50 5.22
N PRO A 359 -31.64 2.85 5.23
CA PRO A 359 -32.35 3.29 4.03
C PRO A 359 -31.72 4.55 3.39
N SER A 360 -31.34 5.53 4.21
CA SER A 360 -30.73 6.77 3.75
C SER A 360 -29.34 6.53 3.15
N ILE A 361 -28.53 5.66 3.76
CA ILE A 361 -27.20 5.30 3.24
C ILE A 361 -27.32 4.49 1.94
N LYS A 362 -28.28 3.56 1.86
CA LYS A 362 -28.56 2.82 0.62
C LYS A 362 -28.99 3.73 -0.52
N GLN A 363 -29.85 4.71 -0.24
CA GLN A 363 -30.27 5.71 -1.22
C GLN A 363 -29.10 6.57 -1.70
N ALA A 364 -28.19 6.96 -0.80
CA ALA A 364 -26.96 7.65 -1.17
C ALA A 364 -26.06 6.77 -2.06
N HIS A 365 -25.98 5.47 -1.79
CA HIS A 365 -25.24 4.52 -2.63
C HIS A 365 -25.78 4.47 -4.07
N THR A 366 -27.08 4.27 -4.24
CA THR A 366 -27.70 4.11 -5.56
C THR A 366 -27.61 5.38 -6.42
N ASN A 367 -27.71 6.56 -5.80
CA ASN A 367 -27.87 7.82 -6.53
C ASN A 367 -26.56 8.60 -6.73
N LEU A 368 -25.65 8.55 -5.77
CA LEU A 368 -24.50 9.47 -5.70
C LEU A 368 -23.17 8.74 -5.81
N ALA A 369 -23.08 7.53 -5.27
CA ALA A 369 -21.80 6.86 -5.08
C ALA A 369 -21.12 6.48 -6.41
N LYS A 370 -21.88 6.13 -7.47
CA LYS A 370 -21.31 5.84 -8.81
C LYS A 370 -20.52 7.00 -9.44
N LYS A 371 -20.75 8.24 -8.97
CA LYS A 371 -20.07 9.44 -9.46
C LYS A 371 -18.83 9.78 -8.64
N TRP A 372 -18.80 9.41 -7.36
CA TRP A 372 -17.82 9.87 -6.38
C TRP A 372 -17.17 8.70 -5.65
N PRO A 373 -15.94 8.29 -6.02
CA PRO A 373 -15.28 7.11 -5.46
C PRO A 373 -15.05 7.21 -3.94
N ARG A 374 -14.70 8.39 -3.42
CA ARG A 374 -14.46 8.58 -1.97
C ARG A 374 -15.73 8.35 -1.14
N VAL A 375 -16.89 8.70 -1.69
CA VAL A 375 -18.19 8.44 -1.04
C VAL A 375 -18.49 6.95 -1.04
N GLN A 376 -18.17 6.22 -2.13
CA GLN A 376 -18.31 4.76 -2.15
C GLN A 376 -17.45 4.07 -1.10
N LEU A 377 -16.21 4.52 -0.90
CA LEU A 377 -15.33 3.97 0.14
C LEU A 377 -15.92 4.18 1.53
N ALA A 378 -16.41 5.39 1.84
CA ALA A 378 -17.06 5.67 3.13
C ALA A 378 -18.32 4.82 3.34
N ILE A 379 -19.15 4.64 2.30
CA ILE A 379 -20.34 3.77 2.36
C ILE A 379 -19.95 2.31 2.55
N LEU A 380 -18.93 1.83 1.85
CA LEU A 380 -18.44 0.47 1.98
C LEU A 380 -17.90 0.22 3.40
N GLN A 381 -17.17 1.18 3.98
CA GLN A 381 -16.74 1.11 5.38
C GLN A 381 -17.93 0.97 6.33
N PHE A 382 -19.01 1.73 6.12
CA PHE A 382 -20.23 1.58 6.92
C PHE A 382 -20.81 0.17 6.81
N PHE A 383 -20.89 -0.40 5.61
CA PHE A 383 -21.43 -1.74 5.43
C PHE A 383 -20.55 -2.85 6.00
N LEU A 384 -19.22 -2.69 5.95
CA LEU A 384 -18.29 -3.64 6.59
C LEU A 384 -18.36 -3.57 8.11
N ASP A 385 -18.37 -2.37 8.70
CA ASP A 385 -18.40 -2.19 10.16
C ASP A 385 -19.65 -2.80 10.81
N TYR A 386 -20.77 -2.86 10.08
CA TYR A 386 -22.06 -3.30 10.58
C TYR A 386 -22.63 -4.49 9.81
N SER A 387 -21.78 -5.28 9.16
CA SER A 387 -22.15 -6.46 8.38
C SER A 387 -23.02 -7.43 9.19
N GLU A 388 -22.63 -7.73 10.43
CA GLU A 388 -23.37 -8.62 11.35
C GLU A 388 -24.77 -8.09 11.70
N ALA A 389 -24.89 -6.79 11.98
CA ALA A 389 -26.16 -6.15 12.34
C ALA A 389 -27.12 -6.03 11.13
N LEU A 390 -26.57 -6.06 9.91
CA LEU A 390 -27.30 -5.89 8.65
C LEU A 390 -27.43 -7.18 7.83
N HIS A 391 -26.97 -8.32 8.38
CA HIS A 391 -26.82 -9.62 7.69
C HIS A 391 -28.09 -10.13 6.97
N VAL A 392 -29.28 -9.68 7.39
CA VAL A 392 -30.56 -10.10 6.77
C VAL A 392 -31.00 -9.18 5.62
N VAL A 393 -30.47 -7.96 5.53
CA VAL A 393 -31.02 -6.88 4.69
C VAL A 393 -30.07 -6.45 3.55
N PHE A 394 -28.76 -6.65 3.70
CA PHE A 394 -27.80 -6.19 2.70
C PHE A 394 -26.61 -7.13 2.52
N LYS A 395 -26.18 -7.29 1.27
CA LYS A 395 -24.93 -7.95 0.90
C LYS A 395 -23.94 -6.88 0.42
N PRO A 396 -22.74 -6.75 1.03
CA PRO A 396 -21.74 -5.78 0.61
C PRO A 396 -21.23 -6.02 -0.82
N GLU A 397 -21.48 -7.21 -1.37
CA GLU A 397 -21.13 -7.66 -2.71
C GLU A 397 -21.48 -6.66 -3.82
N GLU A 398 -22.66 -6.02 -3.78
CA GLU A 398 -23.09 -5.06 -4.82
C GLU A 398 -22.21 -3.80 -4.81
N THR A 399 -21.96 -3.23 -3.64
CA THR A 399 -21.11 -2.05 -3.48
C THR A 399 -19.65 -2.37 -3.81
N ILE A 400 -19.18 -3.56 -3.45
CA ILE A 400 -17.85 -4.06 -3.81
C ILE A 400 -17.74 -4.20 -5.33
N ALA A 401 -18.75 -4.76 -5.98
CA ALA A 401 -18.78 -4.95 -7.43
C ALA A 401 -18.78 -3.62 -8.19
N ASP A 402 -19.54 -2.63 -7.74
CA ASP A 402 -19.54 -1.30 -8.32
C ASP A 402 -18.16 -0.62 -8.17
N LEU A 403 -17.58 -0.66 -6.96
CA LEU A 403 -16.32 0.00 -6.66
C LEU A 403 -15.13 -0.66 -7.39
N PHE A 404 -14.88 -1.94 -7.11
CA PHE A 404 -13.71 -2.67 -7.63
C PHE A 404 -13.91 -3.19 -9.06
N GLY A 405 -15.16 -3.30 -9.52
CA GLY A 405 -15.48 -3.67 -10.90
C GLY A 405 -15.38 -2.51 -11.88
N GLU A 406 -15.99 -1.37 -11.56
CA GLU A 406 -16.20 -0.27 -12.51
C GLU A 406 -15.47 1.03 -12.11
N VAL A 407 -15.60 1.45 -10.85
CA VAL A 407 -15.12 2.78 -10.41
C VAL A 407 -13.59 2.86 -10.34
N ILE A 408 -12.92 1.88 -9.75
CA ILE A 408 -11.44 1.86 -9.72
C ILE A 408 -10.86 1.90 -11.14
N THR A 409 -11.43 1.14 -12.07
CA THR A 409 -10.98 1.16 -13.47
C THR A 409 -11.12 2.55 -14.11
N ARG A 410 -12.11 3.35 -13.72
CA ARG A 410 -12.29 4.72 -14.21
C ARG A 410 -11.36 5.74 -13.56
N TYR A 411 -11.13 5.60 -12.25
CA TYR A 411 -10.45 6.59 -11.40
C TYR A 411 -9.05 6.17 -10.93
N MET A 412 -8.49 5.05 -11.42
CA MET A 412 -7.12 4.60 -11.10
C MET A 412 -6.00 5.62 -11.39
N HIS A 413 -6.30 6.66 -12.16
CA HIS A 413 -5.37 7.74 -12.50
C HIS A 413 -5.35 8.85 -11.45
N ASP A 414 -6.33 8.86 -10.54
CA ASP A 414 -6.42 9.82 -9.44
C ASP A 414 -5.64 9.28 -8.25
N ASP A 415 -4.56 9.97 -7.91
CA ASP A 415 -3.66 9.58 -6.83
C ASP A 415 -4.36 9.63 -5.46
N THR A 416 -5.37 10.49 -5.28
CA THR A 416 -6.12 10.59 -4.02
C THR A 416 -7.01 9.38 -3.79
N VAL A 417 -7.75 8.97 -4.83
CA VAL A 417 -8.66 7.82 -4.77
C VAL A 417 -7.88 6.53 -4.59
N THR A 418 -6.76 6.37 -5.30
CA THR A 418 -5.91 5.18 -5.16
C THR A 418 -5.28 5.07 -3.78
N PHE A 419 -4.81 6.19 -3.21
CA PHE A 419 -4.31 6.23 -1.83
C PHE A 419 -5.39 5.86 -0.81
N ASP A 420 -6.58 6.47 -0.90
CA ASP A 420 -7.70 6.17 -0.01
C ASP A 420 -8.12 4.69 -0.13
N THR A 421 -8.11 4.12 -1.33
CA THR A 421 -8.45 2.71 -1.58
C THR A 421 -7.42 1.76 -0.97
N VAL A 422 -6.12 2.00 -1.15
CA VAL A 422 -5.07 1.15 -0.58
C VAL A 422 -5.09 1.24 0.96
N THR A 423 -5.27 2.44 1.51
CA THR A 423 -5.40 2.65 2.96
C THR A 423 -6.61 1.89 3.51
N PHE A 424 -7.74 1.91 2.80
CA PHE A 424 -8.93 1.14 3.15
C PHE A 424 -8.67 -0.38 3.15
N LEU A 425 -7.97 -0.90 2.14
CA LEU A 425 -7.61 -2.32 2.07
C LEU A 425 -6.72 -2.75 3.24
N LEU A 426 -5.68 -1.98 3.54
CA LEU A 426 -4.77 -2.26 4.66
C LEU A 426 -5.50 -2.21 6.02
N THR A 427 -6.32 -1.18 6.23
CA THR A 427 -7.02 -0.97 7.51
C THR A 427 -8.01 -2.10 7.80
N ASN A 428 -8.63 -2.67 6.77
CA ASN A 428 -9.70 -3.67 6.91
C ASN A 428 -9.27 -5.07 6.46
N LEU A 429 -7.98 -5.34 6.27
CA LEU A 429 -7.48 -6.56 5.62
C LEU A 429 -8.03 -7.84 6.26
N GLN A 430 -8.03 -7.92 7.60
CA GLN A 430 -8.52 -9.09 8.32
C GLN A 430 -10.02 -9.34 8.12
N GLN A 431 -10.85 -8.29 8.18
CA GLN A 431 -12.29 -8.42 7.95
C GLN A 431 -12.59 -8.78 6.49
N LEU A 432 -11.87 -8.16 5.55
CA LEU A 432 -12.00 -8.45 4.13
C LEU A 432 -11.67 -9.91 3.81
N CYS A 433 -10.67 -10.51 4.47
CA CYS A 433 -10.34 -11.93 4.28
C CYS A 433 -11.41 -12.89 4.80
N LEU A 434 -12.08 -12.54 5.90
CA LEU A 434 -12.98 -13.46 6.62
C LEU A 434 -14.44 -13.32 6.17
N GLU A 435 -14.88 -12.10 5.87
CA GLU A 435 -16.29 -11.78 5.64
C GLU A 435 -16.61 -11.54 4.15
N THR A 436 -15.61 -11.43 3.28
CA THR A 436 -15.83 -11.09 1.86
C THR A 436 -14.95 -11.88 0.90
N GLU A 437 -15.44 -12.11 -0.32
CA GLU A 437 -14.65 -12.66 -1.43
C GLU A 437 -13.91 -11.55 -2.22
N LEU A 438 -13.77 -10.34 -1.65
CA LEU A 438 -13.29 -9.16 -2.36
C LEU A 438 -11.86 -9.36 -2.89
N LEU A 439 -10.96 -9.79 -2.01
CA LEU A 439 -9.54 -9.92 -2.32
C LEU A 439 -9.31 -11.00 -3.37
N GLU A 440 -10.01 -12.12 -3.26
CA GLU A 440 -9.96 -13.23 -4.21
C GLU A 440 -10.55 -12.83 -5.58
N LYS A 441 -11.78 -12.32 -5.59
CA LYS A 441 -12.54 -12.02 -6.80
C LYS A 441 -12.05 -10.78 -7.54
N TYR A 442 -11.59 -9.74 -6.86
CA TYR A 442 -11.16 -8.48 -7.49
C TYR A 442 -9.65 -8.29 -7.48
N SER A 443 -8.88 -9.37 -7.35
CA SER A 443 -7.42 -9.36 -7.44
C SER A 443 -6.85 -8.60 -8.65
N PRO A 444 -7.35 -8.80 -9.88
CA PRO A 444 -6.92 -8.01 -11.04
C PRO A 444 -7.21 -6.51 -10.87
N SER A 445 -8.39 -6.19 -10.32
CA SER A 445 -8.82 -4.88 -9.80
C SER A 445 -7.72 -4.15 -9.06
N ILE A 446 -7.37 -4.77 -7.94
CA ILE A 446 -6.44 -4.27 -6.93
C ILE A 446 -5.03 -4.14 -7.55
N LEU A 447 -4.53 -5.18 -8.21
CA LEU A 447 -3.20 -5.19 -8.84
C LEU A 447 -3.02 -4.10 -9.91
N ARG A 448 -4.08 -3.57 -10.54
CA ARG A 448 -3.96 -2.41 -11.45
C ARG A 448 -3.48 -1.14 -10.74
N ILE A 449 -3.86 -0.95 -9.49
CA ILE A 449 -3.43 0.23 -8.71
C ILE A 449 -1.91 0.19 -8.56
N LEU A 450 -1.36 -0.98 -8.23
CA LEU A 450 0.08 -1.21 -8.18
C LEU A 450 0.73 -1.07 -9.56
N ALA A 451 0.14 -1.65 -10.60
CA ALA A 451 0.63 -1.56 -11.98
C ALA A 451 0.77 -0.10 -12.43
N TRP A 452 -0.21 0.74 -12.07
CA TRP A 452 -0.14 2.15 -12.34
C TRP A 452 0.92 2.82 -11.47
N ASN A 453 0.86 2.72 -10.14
CA ASN A 453 1.72 3.49 -9.24
C ASN A 453 2.69 2.59 -8.41
N PRO A 454 3.65 1.88 -9.04
CA PRO A 454 4.45 0.86 -8.35
C PRO A 454 5.41 1.44 -7.31
N ARG A 455 5.94 2.67 -7.48
CA ARG A 455 6.86 3.26 -6.49
C ARG A 455 6.17 3.63 -5.17
N THR A 456 4.90 3.98 -5.25
CA THR A 456 4.15 4.50 -4.10
C THR A 456 3.67 3.36 -3.22
N PHE A 457 3.12 2.31 -3.83
CA PHE A 457 2.38 1.27 -3.11
C PHE A 457 3.13 -0.05 -2.96
N LEU A 458 4.38 -0.18 -3.41
CA LEU A 458 5.09 -1.47 -3.34
C LEU A 458 5.18 -2.02 -1.90
N SER A 459 5.46 -1.17 -0.91
CA SER A 459 5.48 -1.58 0.51
C SER A 459 4.14 -2.12 0.96
N ASP A 460 3.07 -1.42 0.59
CA ASP A 460 1.71 -1.75 1.01
C ASP A 460 1.26 -3.10 0.40
N TYR A 461 1.66 -3.38 -0.83
CA TYR A 461 1.34 -4.64 -1.51
C TYR A 461 2.13 -5.84 -1.00
N VAL A 462 3.25 -5.62 -0.29
CA VAL A 462 3.92 -6.71 0.44
C VAL A 462 3.02 -7.21 1.59
N GLU A 463 2.19 -6.35 2.18
CA GLU A 463 1.24 -6.74 3.22
C GLU A 463 -0.09 -7.26 2.65
N ILE A 464 -0.57 -6.66 1.55
CA ILE A 464 -1.86 -7.04 0.95
C ILE A 464 -1.76 -8.38 0.18
N LEU A 465 -0.66 -8.64 -0.53
CA LEU A 465 -0.56 -9.80 -1.44
C LEU A 465 -0.83 -11.15 -0.76
N PRO A 466 -0.27 -11.49 0.40
CA PRO A 466 -0.54 -12.77 1.05
C PRO A 466 -2.03 -13.02 1.32
N ALA A 467 -2.77 -11.98 1.65
CA ALA A 467 -4.21 -12.02 1.90
C ALA A 467 -5.06 -12.20 0.62
N MET A 468 -4.48 -11.96 -0.56
CA MET A 468 -5.15 -12.16 -1.85
C MET A 468 -4.98 -13.57 -2.42
N ILE A 469 -4.13 -14.41 -1.81
CA ILE A 469 -3.82 -15.75 -2.31
C ILE A 469 -4.79 -16.76 -1.68
N SER A 470 -5.69 -17.33 -2.48
CA SER A 470 -6.52 -18.49 -2.12
C SER A 470 -6.06 -19.74 -2.88
N THR A 471 -6.50 -20.92 -2.45
CA THR A 471 -6.25 -22.18 -3.18
C THR A 471 -6.78 -22.13 -4.61
N ASP A 472 -7.93 -21.48 -4.80
CA ASP A 472 -8.65 -21.45 -6.07
C ASP A 472 -8.05 -20.42 -7.04
N THR A 473 -7.51 -19.30 -6.51
CA THR A 473 -6.95 -18.22 -7.32
C THR A 473 -5.43 -18.18 -7.39
N ALA A 474 -4.70 -19.00 -6.63
CA ALA A 474 -3.23 -18.99 -6.61
C ALA A 474 -2.60 -19.09 -8.01
N LYS A 475 -3.10 -20.01 -8.86
CA LYS A 475 -2.63 -20.14 -10.25
C LYS A 475 -2.84 -18.85 -11.05
N GLU A 476 -4.05 -18.30 -10.98
CA GLU A 476 -4.39 -17.04 -11.66
C GLU A 476 -3.55 -15.88 -11.12
N MET A 477 -3.29 -15.84 -9.80
CA MET A 477 -2.45 -14.84 -9.14
C MET A 477 -1.02 -14.86 -9.68
N LEU A 478 -0.42 -16.04 -9.86
CA LEU A 478 0.92 -16.16 -10.44
C LEU A 478 0.94 -15.55 -11.85
N HIS A 479 -0.05 -15.86 -12.69
CA HIS A 479 -0.15 -15.25 -14.03
C HIS A 479 -0.32 -13.74 -13.97
N LEU A 480 -1.20 -13.24 -13.10
CA LEU A 480 -1.43 -11.80 -12.91
C LEU A 480 -0.15 -11.07 -12.53
N LEU A 481 0.62 -11.60 -11.57
CA LEU A 481 1.90 -11.03 -11.14
C LEU A 481 2.93 -11.02 -12.28
N LEU A 482 3.06 -12.12 -13.03
CA LEU A 482 3.99 -12.21 -14.16
C LEU A 482 3.60 -11.30 -15.34
N ASP A 483 2.31 -11.04 -15.52
CA ASP A 483 1.75 -10.20 -16.58
C ASP A 483 1.53 -8.73 -16.16
N LEU A 484 1.95 -8.33 -14.96
CA LEU A 484 1.87 -6.93 -14.50
C LEU A 484 2.58 -5.91 -15.44
N PRO A 485 3.75 -6.19 -16.07
CA PRO A 485 4.36 -5.24 -17.01
C PRO A 485 3.49 -5.08 -18.27
N CYS A 486 2.92 -6.18 -18.76
CA CYS A 486 1.98 -6.21 -19.87
C CYS A 486 0.68 -5.46 -19.53
N THR A 487 0.19 -5.61 -18.30
CA THR A 487 -0.97 -4.89 -17.75
C THR A 487 -0.67 -3.40 -17.70
N THR A 488 0.49 -3.01 -17.19
CA THR A 488 0.94 -1.61 -17.14
C THR A 488 1.01 -0.99 -18.53
N ALA A 489 1.58 -1.69 -19.52
CA ALA A 489 1.62 -1.25 -20.90
C ALA A 489 0.21 -1.07 -21.49
N SER A 490 -0.69 -2.02 -21.23
CA SER A 490 -2.10 -1.95 -21.65
C SER A 490 -2.83 -0.76 -21.02
N LEU A 491 -2.60 -0.47 -19.74
CA LEU A 491 -3.16 0.69 -19.05
C LEU A 491 -2.66 2.02 -19.63
N ILE A 492 -1.41 2.09 -20.08
CA ILE A 492 -0.88 3.28 -20.75
C ILE A 492 -1.63 3.52 -22.07
N LEU A 493 -1.97 2.46 -22.82
CA LEU A 493 -2.75 2.58 -24.06
C LEU A 493 -4.16 3.12 -23.79
N THR A 494 -4.87 2.57 -22.81
CA THR A 494 -6.23 3.03 -22.46
C THR A 494 -6.21 4.47 -21.96
N HIS A 495 -5.18 4.86 -21.20
CA HIS A 495 -4.99 6.23 -20.77
C HIS A 495 -4.77 7.19 -21.94
N ARG A 496 -3.86 6.85 -22.86
CA ARG A 496 -3.60 7.65 -24.07
C ARG A 496 -4.84 7.80 -24.92
N GLU A 497 -5.63 6.74 -25.07
CA GLU A 497 -6.89 6.81 -25.79
C GLU A 497 -7.88 7.78 -25.12
N LYS A 498 -8.05 7.69 -23.80
CA LYS A 498 -8.92 8.60 -23.04
C LYS A 498 -8.48 10.06 -23.19
N GLN A 499 -7.18 10.34 -23.11
CA GLN A 499 -6.62 11.68 -23.28
C GLN A 499 -6.85 12.24 -24.69
N LEU A 500 -6.64 11.42 -25.74
CA LEU A 500 -6.89 11.85 -27.12
C LEU A 500 -8.38 12.10 -27.40
N ARG A 501 -9.28 11.32 -26.78
CA ARG A 501 -10.74 11.57 -26.89
C ARG A 501 -11.15 12.89 -26.25
N GLN A 502 -10.50 13.28 -25.16
CA GLN A 502 -10.78 14.53 -24.44
C GLN A 502 -10.14 15.74 -25.12
N ASN A 503 -8.89 15.60 -25.59
CA ASN A 503 -8.10 16.67 -26.19
C ASN A 503 -7.47 16.19 -27.52
N PRO A 504 -8.19 16.34 -28.65
CA PRO A 504 -7.69 15.90 -29.96
C PRO A 504 -6.40 16.59 -30.42
N SER A 505 -6.14 17.82 -29.94
CA SER A 505 -4.92 18.60 -30.24
C SER A 505 -3.62 17.96 -29.73
N LEU A 506 -3.70 17.02 -28.78
CA LEU A 506 -2.53 16.28 -28.31
C LEU A 506 -1.86 15.46 -29.41
N LEU A 507 -2.60 15.12 -30.47
CA LEU A 507 -2.07 14.38 -31.62
C LEU A 507 -0.95 15.14 -32.35
N GLU A 508 -1.03 16.47 -32.39
CA GLU A 508 0.00 17.33 -33.00
C GLU A 508 1.31 17.28 -32.20
N SER A 509 1.19 17.21 -30.87
CA SER A 509 2.34 17.17 -29.96
C SER A 509 3.00 15.80 -29.82
N GLN A 510 2.24 14.71 -30.03
CA GLN A 510 2.68 13.33 -29.80
C GLN A 510 2.11 12.36 -30.86
N PRO A 511 2.61 12.40 -32.11
CA PRO A 511 2.07 11.59 -33.21
C PRO A 511 2.25 10.07 -32.99
N SER A 512 3.28 9.65 -32.23
CA SER A 512 3.55 8.24 -31.91
C SER A 512 2.43 7.56 -31.10
N TRP A 513 1.58 8.34 -30.42
CA TRP A 513 0.46 7.81 -29.65
C TRP A 513 -0.65 7.27 -30.55
N LEU A 514 -0.80 7.80 -31.77
CA LEU A 514 -1.83 7.36 -32.71
C LEU A 514 -1.65 5.90 -33.11
N THR A 515 -0.43 5.50 -33.47
CA THR A 515 -0.09 4.12 -33.79
C THR A 515 -0.39 3.19 -32.61
N SER A 516 -0.04 3.63 -31.41
CA SER A 516 -0.28 2.89 -30.15
C SER A 516 -1.78 2.69 -29.88
N VAL A 517 -2.59 3.75 -30.06
CA VAL A 517 -4.04 3.71 -29.81
C VAL A 517 -4.80 2.98 -30.91
N ASN A 518 -4.32 3.04 -32.15
CA ASN A 518 -4.89 2.25 -33.25
C ASN A 518 -4.77 0.75 -33.01
N ILE A 519 -3.71 0.29 -32.33
CA ILE A 519 -3.58 -1.11 -31.91
C ILE A 519 -4.71 -1.49 -30.96
N LEU A 520 -5.05 -0.63 -30.00
CA LEU A 520 -6.15 -0.87 -29.07
C LEU A 520 -7.50 -0.90 -29.80
N ARG A 521 -7.75 0.01 -30.75
CA ARG A 521 -9.05 0.13 -31.46
C ARG A 521 -9.38 -1.04 -32.39
N LYS A 522 -8.41 -1.86 -32.78
CA LYS A 522 -8.65 -3.01 -33.67
C LYS A 522 -9.51 -4.07 -32.97
N PRO A 523 -10.64 -4.51 -33.57
CA PRO A 523 -11.54 -5.47 -32.95
C PRO A 523 -10.88 -6.82 -32.68
N GLU A 524 -9.94 -7.24 -33.52
CA GLU A 524 -9.17 -8.48 -33.37
C GLU A 524 -8.33 -8.51 -32.09
N HIS A 525 -7.91 -7.34 -31.58
CA HIS A 525 -7.04 -7.26 -30.42
C HIS A 525 -7.81 -7.13 -29.09
N GLN A 526 -9.09 -6.75 -29.15
CA GLN A 526 -9.94 -6.50 -27.99
C GLN A 526 -10.03 -7.67 -27.01
N PRO A 527 -10.13 -8.95 -27.43
CA PRO A 527 -10.19 -10.07 -26.49
C PRO A 527 -8.98 -10.12 -25.54
N TRP A 528 -7.77 -9.86 -26.04
CA TRP A 528 -6.56 -9.86 -25.22
C TRP A 528 -6.54 -8.71 -24.22
N PHE A 529 -6.89 -7.50 -24.65
CA PHE A 529 -6.96 -6.35 -23.75
C PHE A 529 -8.08 -6.52 -22.72
N ASN A 530 -9.23 -7.06 -23.10
CA ASN A 530 -10.33 -7.34 -22.16
C ASN A 530 -9.97 -8.40 -21.13
N TYR A 531 -9.13 -9.37 -21.49
CA TYR A 531 -8.62 -10.35 -20.54
C TYR A 531 -7.60 -9.73 -19.58
N ILE A 532 -6.57 -9.04 -20.10
CA ILE A 532 -5.53 -8.40 -19.24
C ILE A 532 -6.13 -7.31 -18.36
N LEU A 533 -7.13 -6.59 -18.87
CA LEU A 533 -7.83 -5.51 -18.18
C LEU A 533 -9.17 -5.95 -17.57
N ARG A 534 -9.36 -7.24 -17.28
CA ARG A 534 -10.55 -7.76 -16.58
C ARG A 534 -10.62 -7.30 -15.12
N SER A 535 -11.77 -6.87 -14.61
CA SER A 535 -11.85 -6.43 -13.22
C SER A 535 -11.95 -7.56 -12.20
N GLN A 536 -12.31 -8.77 -12.63
CA GLN A 536 -12.59 -9.93 -11.78
C GLN A 536 -11.74 -11.14 -12.15
N SER A 537 -11.35 -11.91 -11.13
CA SER A 537 -10.77 -13.25 -11.20
C SER A 537 -11.82 -14.30 -11.60
N GLY A 538 -11.41 -15.54 -11.83
CA GLY A 538 -12.30 -16.66 -12.12
C GLY A 538 -12.50 -16.94 -13.62
N LYS A 539 -11.69 -16.32 -14.49
CA LYS A 539 -11.68 -16.63 -15.94
C LYS A 539 -10.70 -17.75 -16.32
N GLY A 540 -10.04 -18.36 -15.33
CA GLY A 540 -9.14 -19.48 -15.54
C GLY A 540 -7.80 -19.10 -16.19
N ASP A 541 -7.19 -20.12 -16.79
CA ASP A 541 -5.80 -20.25 -17.26
C ASP A 541 -5.28 -19.13 -18.19
N THR A 542 -4.03 -19.24 -18.62
CA THR A 542 -3.32 -18.24 -19.45
C THR A 542 -4.01 -17.84 -20.75
N ILE A 543 -3.64 -16.65 -21.24
CA ILE A 543 -4.11 -16.11 -22.51
C ILE A 543 -3.54 -16.90 -23.69
N THR A 544 -4.42 -17.31 -24.61
CA THR A 544 -3.99 -17.88 -25.90
C THR A 544 -3.19 -16.85 -26.71
N LYS A 545 -2.00 -17.27 -27.19
CA LYS A 545 -1.08 -16.46 -28.00
C LYS A 545 -0.55 -15.20 -27.29
N LEU A 546 -0.23 -15.29 -25.99
CA LEU A 546 0.35 -14.20 -25.22
C LEU A 546 1.58 -13.53 -25.88
N ASN A 547 2.43 -14.30 -26.56
CA ASN A 547 3.56 -13.78 -27.35
C ASN A 547 3.14 -12.76 -28.43
N PHE A 548 1.96 -12.90 -29.02
CA PHE A 548 1.45 -11.94 -29.99
C PHE A 548 1.10 -10.61 -29.33
N LEU A 549 0.45 -10.66 -28.16
CA LEU A 549 0.15 -9.45 -27.39
C LEU A 549 1.44 -8.71 -26.99
N TYR A 550 2.46 -9.43 -26.55
CA TYR A 550 3.76 -8.84 -26.21
C TYR A 550 4.38 -8.10 -27.40
N LYS A 551 4.38 -8.71 -28.60
CA LYS A 551 4.85 -8.07 -29.83
C LYS A 551 4.05 -6.81 -30.18
N LEU A 552 2.73 -6.80 -29.96
CA LEU A 552 1.89 -5.63 -30.22
C LEU A 552 2.26 -4.43 -29.35
N ILE A 553 2.64 -4.66 -28.09
CA ILE A 553 2.88 -3.59 -27.10
C ILE A 553 4.36 -3.42 -26.75
N GLU A 554 5.26 -4.08 -27.48
CA GLU A 554 6.71 -4.09 -27.27
C GLU A 554 7.31 -2.68 -27.22
N ASN A 555 6.79 -1.76 -28.03
CA ASN A 555 7.20 -0.35 -28.04
C ASN A 555 7.05 0.36 -26.68
N LEU A 556 6.21 -0.16 -25.78
CA LEU A 556 5.99 0.38 -24.44
C LEU A 556 6.91 -0.24 -23.39
N ALA A 557 7.72 -1.25 -23.73
CA ALA A 557 8.65 -1.88 -22.80
C ALA A 557 9.68 -0.90 -22.24
N SER A 558 10.06 0.12 -23.02
CA SER A 558 10.96 1.19 -22.60
C SER A 558 10.29 2.29 -21.76
N HIS A 559 8.97 2.24 -21.59
CA HIS A 559 8.26 3.28 -20.85
C HIS A 559 8.64 3.24 -19.36
N PRO A 560 8.95 4.39 -18.71
CA PRO A 560 9.44 4.40 -17.33
C PRO A 560 8.54 3.68 -16.34
N ARG A 561 7.21 3.82 -16.47
CA ARG A 561 6.24 3.14 -15.60
C ARG A 561 6.30 1.62 -15.74
N VAL A 562 6.49 1.09 -16.96
CA VAL A 562 6.61 -0.34 -17.22
C VAL A 562 7.92 -0.88 -16.65
N LEU A 563 9.03 -0.16 -16.86
CA LEU A 563 10.35 -0.52 -16.30
C LEU A 563 10.36 -0.57 -14.76
N ILE A 564 9.70 0.40 -14.12
CA ILE A 564 9.61 0.43 -12.65
C ILE A 564 8.72 -0.71 -12.15
N CYS A 565 7.59 -0.95 -12.81
CA CYS A 565 6.72 -2.07 -12.47
C CYS A 565 7.49 -3.40 -12.61
N SER A 566 8.26 -3.59 -13.68
CA SER A 566 9.05 -4.80 -13.89
C SER A 566 10.15 -5.02 -12.83
N GLN A 567 10.68 -3.96 -12.22
CA GLN A 567 11.64 -4.06 -11.11
C GLN A 567 10.99 -4.46 -9.79
N ALA A 568 9.70 -4.16 -9.59
CA ALA A 568 8.99 -4.43 -8.35
C ALA A 568 8.51 -5.90 -8.24
N ILE A 569 8.13 -6.49 -9.37
CA ILE A 569 7.47 -7.80 -9.45
C ILE A 569 8.31 -8.96 -8.91
N PRO A 570 9.63 -9.08 -9.18
CA PRO A 570 10.43 -10.20 -8.66
C PRO A 570 10.31 -10.37 -7.14
N SER A 571 10.25 -9.25 -6.40
CA SER A 571 10.07 -9.27 -4.94
C SER A 571 8.70 -9.79 -4.52
N LEU A 572 7.64 -9.41 -5.25
CA LEU A 572 6.28 -9.88 -4.99
C LEU A 572 6.09 -11.36 -5.37
N VAL A 573 6.73 -11.83 -6.44
CA VAL A 573 6.66 -13.25 -6.84
C VAL A 573 7.43 -14.13 -5.85
N ARG A 574 8.58 -13.68 -5.31
CA ARG A 574 9.25 -14.37 -4.20
C ARG A 574 8.34 -14.49 -2.98
N LEU A 575 7.64 -13.41 -2.64
CA LEU A 575 6.66 -13.41 -1.53
C LEU A 575 5.47 -14.35 -1.80
N TYR A 576 4.97 -14.36 -3.04
CA TYR A 576 3.93 -15.30 -3.47
C TYR A 576 4.37 -16.75 -3.23
N PHE A 577 5.54 -17.16 -3.75
CA PHE A 577 6.01 -18.53 -3.55
C PHE A 577 6.27 -18.87 -2.08
N LYS A 578 6.84 -17.93 -1.31
CA LYS A 578 7.00 -18.11 0.13
C LYS A 578 5.66 -18.37 0.84
N THR A 579 4.61 -17.64 0.47
CA THR A 579 3.28 -17.77 1.06
C THR A 579 2.63 -19.10 0.65
N VAL A 580 2.68 -19.42 -0.65
CA VAL A 580 2.13 -20.68 -1.19
C VAL A 580 2.83 -21.88 -0.59
N LEU A 581 4.17 -21.92 -0.55
CA LEU A 581 4.90 -23.08 0.00
C LEU A 581 4.68 -23.28 1.51
N GLN A 582 4.24 -22.25 2.24
CA GLN A 582 3.91 -22.36 3.67
C GLN A 582 2.51 -22.93 3.93
N HIS A 583 1.56 -22.76 3.00
CA HIS A 583 0.14 -23.00 3.26
C HIS A 583 -0.58 -23.88 2.22
N ALA A 584 -0.01 -24.06 1.04
CA ALA A 584 -0.62 -24.83 -0.04
C ALA A 584 -0.55 -26.33 0.20
N ASP A 585 -1.54 -27.03 -0.36
CA ASP A 585 -1.53 -28.47 -0.48
C ASP A 585 -0.62 -28.95 -1.62
N TYR A 586 -0.34 -30.25 -1.62
CA TYR A 586 0.50 -30.87 -2.64
C TYR A 586 -0.08 -30.69 -4.06
N ASP A 587 -1.40 -30.75 -4.21
CA ASP A 587 -2.07 -30.67 -5.50
C ASP A 587 -1.87 -29.30 -6.15
N LEU A 588 -1.99 -28.21 -5.39
CA LEU A 588 -1.71 -26.87 -5.89
C LEU A 588 -0.22 -26.72 -6.27
N VAL A 589 0.70 -27.18 -5.42
CA VAL A 589 2.14 -27.14 -5.72
C VAL A 589 2.46 -27.91 -7.01
N SER A 590 1.85 -29.08 -7.19
CA SER A 590 2.00 -29.89 -8.39
C SER A 590 1.50 -29.15 -9.64
N GLN A 591 0.34 -28.49 -9.57
CA GLN A 591 -0.21 -27.71 -10.69
C GLN A 591 0.61 -26.46 -11.04
N LEU A 592 1.42 -25.92 -10.11
CA LEU A 592 2.28 -24.76 -10.39
C LEU A 592 3.54 -25.12 -11.18
N VAL A 593 4.01 -26.38 -11.14
CA VAL A 593 5.22 -26.79 -11.87
C VAL A 593 5.11 -26.59 -13.39
N PRO A 594 4.06 -27.08 -14.08
CA PRO A 594 3.87 -26.83 -15.52
C PRO A 594 3.82 -25.33 -15.84
N ILE A 595 3.12 -24.56 -15.00
CA ILE A 595 2.99 -23.11 -15.15
C ILE A 595 4.37 -22.43 -15.10
N ILE A 596 5.22 -22.81 -14.14
CA ILE A 596 6.58 -22.27 -14.01
C ILE A 596 7.41 -22.59 -15.26
N LEU A 597 7.35 -23.84 -15.75
CA LEU A 597 8.08 -24.27 -16.94
C LEU A 597 7.64 -23.49 -18.19
N GLU A 598 6.33 -23.37 -18.44
CA GLU A 598 5.79 -22.64 -19.58
C GLU A 598 6.13 -21.14 -19.49
N ARG A 599 5.88 -20.53 -18.33
CA ARG A 599 6.06 -19.09 -18.13
C ARG A 599 7.52 -18.67 -18.09
N SER A 600 8.46 -19.56 -17.74
CA SER A 600 9.90 -19.28 -17.88
C SER A 600 10.31 -18.95 -19.32
N ALA A 601 9.57 -19.50 -20.29
CA ALA A 601 9.80 -19.29 -21.71
C ALA A 601 9.07 -18.06 -22.27
N ILE A 602 7.94 -17.68 -21.67
CA ILE A 602 7.05 -16.62 -22.13
C ILE A 602 6.91 -15.54 -21.04
N LEU A 603 7.75 -14.51 -21.15
CA LEU A 603 7.77 -13.34 -20.28
C LEU A 603 7.81 -12.06 -21.12
N PHE A 604 7.27 -10.97 -20.58
CA PHE A 604 7.28 -9.65 -21.23
C PHE A 604 8.71 -9.24 -21.64
N PRO A 605 8.93 -8.66 -22.85
CA PRO A 605 10.25 -8.53 -23.46
C PRO A 605 11.07 -7.36 -22.87
N ILE A 606 11.50 -7.51 -21.61
CA ILE A 606 12.45 -6.65 -20.91
C ILE A 606 13.56 -7.54 -20.37
N THR A 607 14.79 -7.39 -20.86
CA THR A 607 15.90 -8.33 -20.59
C THR A 607 16.16 -8.51 -19.10
N THR A 608 16.33 -7.41 -18.36
CA THR A 608 16.58 -7.44 -16.91
C THR A 608 15.46 -8.10 -16.13
N TYR A 609 14.21 -7.87 -16.54
CA TYR A 609 13.03 -8.51 -15.94
C TYR A 609 13.01 -10.00 -16.22
N GLN A 610 13.27 -10.42 -17.47
CA GLN A 610 13.29 -11.82 -17.86
C GLN A 610 14.35 -12.61 -17.09
N ASP A 611 15.55 -12.07 -16.97
CA ASP A 611 16.65 -12.72 -16.26
C ASP A 611 16.36 -12.85 -14.77
N GLU A 612 15.91 -11.77 -14.12
CA GLU A 612 15.56 -11.81 -12.69
C GLU A 612 14.37 -12.73 -12.42
N MET A 613 13.34 -12.70 -13.27
CA MET A 613 12.18 -13.56 -13.12
C MET A 613 12.50 -15.03 -13.31
N ARG A 614 13.32 -15.39 -14.31
CA ARG A 614 13.78 -16.78 -14.50
C ARG A 614 14.56 -17.27 -13.29
N ARG A 615 15.36 -16.40 -12.66
CA ARG A 615 16.04 -16.73 -11.42
C ARG A 615 15.05 -17.00 -10.28
N VAL A 616 14.07 -16.12 -10.06
CA VAL A 616 13.02 -16.32 -9.04
C VAL A 616 12.23 -17.61 -9.27
N LEU A 617 11.82 -17.85 -10.51
CA LEU A 617 11.10 -19.07 -10.90
C LEU A 617 11.95 -20.33 -10.69
N GLY A 618 13.26 -20.26 -11.00
CA GLY A 618 14.20 -21.35 -10.78
C GLY A 618 14.42 -21.65 -9.30
N ASP A 619 14.61 -20.62 -8.47
CA ASP A 619 14.77 -20.74 -7.02
C ASP A 619 13.52 -21.37 -6.38
N ALA A 620 12.33 -20.91 -6.78
CA ALA A 620 11.05 -21.48 -6.34
C ALA A 620 10.90 -22.95 -6.76
N LEU A 621 11.26 -23.28 -8.00
CA LEU A 621 11.21 -24.66 -8.49
C LEU A 621 12.15 -25.58 -7.69
N LEU A 622 13.37 -25.15 -7.38
CA LEU A 622 14.30 -25.90 -6.54
C LEU A 622 13.72 -26.15 -5.14
N GLU A 623 13.10 -25.13 -4.54
CA GLU A 623 12.48 -25.22 -3.21
C GLU A 623 11.29 -26.20 -3.22
N MET A 624 10.39 -26.08 -4.20
CA MET A 624 9.24 -26.97 -4.38
C MET A 624 9.66 -28.45 -4.46
N PHE A 625 10.66 -28.77 -5.29
CA PHE A 625 11.15 -30.14 -5.44
C PHE A 625 11.94 -30.64 -4.23
N SER A 626 12.54 -29.73 -3.45
CA SER A 626 13.19 -30.10 -2.18
C SER A 626 12.18 -30.47 -1.09
N LEU A 627 11.03 -29.78 -1.04
CA LEU A 627 9.94 -30.07 -0.12
C LEU A 627 9.14 -31.30 -0.56
N HIS A 628 8.98 -31.47 -1.87
CA HIS A 628 8.14 -32.50 -2.47
C HIS A 628 8.85 -33.26 -3.61
N PRO A 629 9.78 -34.18 -3.30
CA PRO A 629 10.52 -34.94 -4.32
C PRO A 629 9.67 -35.78 -5.27
N SER A 630 8.46 -36.20 -4.86
CA SER A 630 7.51 -36.97 -5.66
C SER A 630 7.04 -36.24 -6.93
N LEU A 631 7.18 -34.91 -6.98
CA LEU A 631 6.86 -34.09 -8.14
C LEU A 631 7.61 -34.52 -9.40
N VAL A 632 8.81 -35.11 -9.27
CA VAL A 632 9.58 -35.63 -10.43
C VAL A 632 8.85 -36.74 -11.15
N VAL A 633 8.09 -37.56 -10.42
CA VAL A 633 7.31 -38.65 -10.99
C VAL A 633 5.98 -38.13 -11.55
N ASP A 634 5.31 -37.27 -10.79
CA ASP A 634 3.98 -36.75 -11.17
C ASP A 634 4.05 -35.81 -12.39
N GLN A 635 5.12 -35.01 -12.50
CA GLN A 635 5.33 -34.04 -13.61
C GLN A 635 6.22 -34.58 -14.73
N ARG A 636 6.30 -35.91 -14.89
CA ARG A 636 7.25 -36.55 -15.81
C ARG A 636 7.12 -36.10 -17.26
N THR A 637 5.89 -35.91 -17.75
CA THR A 637 5.62 -35.54 -19.14
C THR A 637 6.14 -34.14 -19.42
N GLU A 638 5.77 -33.19 -18.57
CA GLU A 638 6.17 -31.78 -18.68
C GLU A 638 7.69 -31.61 -18.55
N LEU A 639 8.32 -32.33 -17.62
CA LEU A 639 9.77 -32.29 -17.44
C LEU A 639 10.52 -32.92 -18.62
N GLN A 640 10.05 -34.05 -19.16
CA GLN A 640 10.65 -34.69 -20.33
C GLN A 640 10.52 -33.84 -21.59
N ASP A 641 9.36 -33.22 -21.80
CA ASP A 641 9.14 -32.31 -22.93
C ASP A 641 10.01 -31.06 -22.83
N PHE A 642 10.18 -30.52 -21.62
CA PHE A 642 11.00 -29.34 -21.39
C PHE A 642 12.50 -29.59 -21.66
N ILE A 643 13.04 -30.72 -21.18
CA ILE A 643 14.46 -31.07 -21.39
C ILE A 643 14.74 -31.61 -22.81
N GLY A 644 13.71 -31.93 -23.59
CA GLY A 644 13.86 -32.55 -24.90
C GLY A 644 14.15 -31.59 -26.06
N ALA A 645 14.19 -30.26 -25.85
CA ALA A 645 14.34 -29.30 -26.95
C ALA A 645 15.26 -28.10 -26.64
N LEU A 646 16.12 -27.75 -27.61
CA LEU A 646 17.10 -26.65 -27.54
C LEU A 646 16.47 -25.27 -27.25
N ARG A 647 15.24 -25.03 -27.71
CA ARG A 647 14.50 -23.77 -27.50
C ARG A 647 14.31 -23.38 -26.02
N HIS A 648 14.45 -24.34 -25.10
CA HIS A 648 14.35 -24.12 -23.66
C HIS A 648 15.70 -23.74 -23.03
N ILE A 649 16.80 -23.82 -23.77
CA ILE A 649 18.16 -23.43 -23.35
C ILE A 649 18.49 -22.00 -23.81
N ASP A 650 18.09 -21.62 -25.03
CA ASP A 650 18.43 -20.33 -25.65
C ASP A 650 18.03 -19.13 -24.77
N GLY A 651 19.06 -18.44 -24.22
CA GLY A 651 18.90 -17.31 -23.30
C GLY A 651 18.35 -17.66 -21.91
N LYS A 652 18.23 -18.95 -21.57
CA LYS A 652 17.56 -19.48 -20.35
C LYS A 652 18.40 -20.54 -19.63
N GLU A 653 19.71 -20.55 -19.89
CA GLU A 653 20.61 -21.64 -19.52
C GLU A 653 20.62 -21.97 -18.02
N ASP A 654 20.60 -20.96 -17.15
CA ASP A 654 20.59 -21.16 -15.69
C ASP A 654 19.29 -21.83 -15.22
N PHE A 655 18.13 -21.40 -15.72
CA PHE A 655 16.85 -22.02 -15.39
C PHE A 655 16.79 -23.47 -15.88
N PHE A 656 17.24 -23.71 -17.12
CA PHE A 656 17.34 -25.06 -17.67
C PHE A 656 18.26 -25.95 -16.84
N SER A 657 19.40 -25.43 -16.39
CA SER A 657 20.34 -26.14 -15.52
C SER A 657 19.70 -26.56 -14.20
N HIS A 658 18.82 -25.74 -13.62
CA HIS A 658 18.06 -26.12 -12.41
C HIS A 658 17.12 -27.30 -12.68
N VAL A 659 16.40 -27.32 -13.80
CA VAL A 659 15.52 -28.46 -14.17
C VAL A 659 16.33 -29.75 -14.34
N VAL A 660 17.45 -29.70 -15.06
CA VAL A 660 18.34 -30.86 -15.24
C VAL A 660 18.93 -31.33 -13.92
N TRP A 661 19.28 -30.40 -13.02
CA TRP A 661 19.77 -30.73 -11.69
C TRP A 661 18.69 -31.39 -10.84
N ILE A 662 17.44 -30.90 -10.87
CA ILE A 662 16.29 -31.47 -10.15
C ILE A 662 16.09 -32.93 -10.54
N ILE A 663 16.07 -33.23 -11.83
CA ILE A 663 15.96 -34.61 -12.35
C ILE A 663 17.12 -35.46 -11.84
N GLY A 664 18.35 -34.97 -12.00
CA GLY A 664 19.53 -35.67 -11.49
C GLY A 664 19.47 -35.91 -9.99
N GLN A 665 18.90 -34.99 -9.21
CA GLN A 665 18.89 -35.07 -7.77
C GLN A 665 17.80 -35.99 -7.23
N TYR A 666 16.56 -35.87 -7.72
CA TYR A 666 15.38 -36.47 -7.09
C TYR A 666 14.79 -37.68 -7.84
N THR A 667 15.22 -38.00 -9.08
CA THR A 667 14.78 -39.21 -9.79
C THR A 667 15.38 -40.49 -9.17
N ALA A 668 14.90 -40.90 -8.01
CA ALA A 668 15.34 -42.12 -7.31
C ALA A 668 14.17 -42.81 -6.60
N SER A 669 14.21 -44.14 -6.54
CA SER A 669 13.23 -44.96 -5.80
C SER A 669 13.20 -44.68 -4.29
N MET A 670 14.29 -44.10 -3.74
CA MET A 670 14.39 -43.66 -2.35
C MET A 670 13.42 -42.51 -2.03
N HIS A 671 13.09 -41.67 -3.01
CA HIS A 671 12.24 -40.50 -2.84
C HIS A 671 10.77 -40.79 -3.13
N ASP A 672 10.48 -41.61 -4.14
CA ASP A 672 9.14 -42.11 -4.43
C ASP A 672 9.21 -43.56 -4.95
N LYS A 673 8.43 -44.45 -4.33
CA LYS A 673 8.34 -45.87 -4.71
C LYS A 673 7.80 -46.07 -6.13
N ARG A 674 7.05 -45.11 -6.66
CA ARG A 674 6.52 -45.11 -8.03
C ARG A 674 7.59 -44.81 -9.08
N CYS A 675 8.79 -44.39 -8.68
CA CYS A 675 9.90 -44.14 -9.59
C CYS A 675 10.44 -45.47 -10.16
N THR A 676 9.88 -45.93 -11.28
CA THR A 676 10.30 -47.15 -11.98
C THR A 676 11.53 -46.92 -12.86
N MET A 677 12.18 -48.01 -13.27
CA MET A 677 13.31 -47.99 -14.21
C MET A 677 12.93 -47.35 -15.56
N GLU A 678 11.67 -47.48 -15.99
CA GLU A 678 11.15 -46.87 -17.21
C GLU A 678 11.20 -45.34 -17.15
N ILE A 679 10.85 -44.75 -15.99
CA ILE A 679 10.89 -43.30 -15.79
C ILE A 679 12.33 -42.78 -15.84
N ILE A 680 13.26 -43.51 -15.19
CA ILE A 680 14.70 -43.18 -15.20
C ILE A 680 15.24 -43.24 -16.63
N SER A 681 14.90 -44.30 -17.38
CA SER A 681 15.30 -44.46 -18.77
C SER A 681 14.71 -43.38 -19.69
N GLY A 682 13.44 -43.01 -19.51
CA GLY A 682 12.82 -41.93 -20.29
C GLY A 682 13.52 -40.58 -20.10
N TYR A 683 13.86 -40.21 -18.86
CA TYR A 683 14.66 -38.99 -18.61
C TYR A 683 16.07 -39.08 -19.20
N TYR A 684 16.70 -40.25 -19.10
CA TYR A 684 18.01 -40.48 -19.70
C TYR A 684 17.99 -40.27 -21.22
N GLU A 685 16.98 -40.81 -21.91
CA GLU A 685 16.89 -40.73 -23.37
C GLU A 685 16.71 -39.29 -23.87
N SER A 686 15.82 -38.52 -23.24
CA SER A 686 15.63 -37.10 -23.59
C SER A 686 16.88 -36.25 -23.33
N LEU A 687 17.63 -36.54 -22.25
CA LEU A 687 18.87 -35.81 -21.96
C LEU A 687 20.04 -36.24 -22.82
N GLU A 688 20.12 -37.52 -23.21
CA GLU A 688 21.18 -38.04 -24.06
C GLU A 688 21.12 -37.40 -25.45
N THR A 689 19.93 -37.36 -26.06
CA THR A 689 19.73 -36.73 -27.38
C THR A 689 20.13 -35.26 -27.35
N LEU A 690 19.63 -34.52 -26.37
CA LEU A 690 19.93 -33.10 -26.22
C LEU A 690 21.42 -32.85 -25.94
N LEU A 691 22.07 -33.68 -25.12
CA LEU A 691 23.49 -33.53 -24.81
C LEU A 691 24.37 -33.70 -26.06
N TYR A 692 24.01 -34.63 -26.95
CA TYR A 692 24.70 -34.76 -28.23
C TYR A 692 24.51 -33.53 -29.11
N GLU A 693 23.29 -32.98 -29.21
CA GLU A 693 23.01 -31.76 -29.97
C GLU A 693 23.82 -30.56 -29.45
N VAL A 694 23.78 -30.34 -28.13
CA VAL A 694 24.56 -29.28 -27.46
C VAL A 694 26.06 -29.48 -27.68
N SER A 695 26.57 -30.71 -27.54
CA SER A 695 27.99 -31.04 -27.77
C SER A 695 28.43 -30.71 -29.20
N VAL A 696 27.62 -31.06 -30.20
CA VAL A 696 27.89 -30.78 -31.62
C VAL A 696 27.91 -29.27 -31.88
N LEU A 697 26.95 -28.53 -31.32
CA LEU A 697 26.90 -27.07 -31.46
C LEU A 697 28.11 -26.39 -30.82
N VAL A 698 28.52 -26.83 -29.62
CA VAL A 698 29.74 -26.35 -28.95
C VAL A 698 31.00 -26.69 -29.76
N GLN A 699 31.06 -27.86 -30.40
CA GLN A 699 32.18 -28.25 -31.26
C GLN A 699 32.27 -27.39 -32.52
N SER A 700 31.12 -27.02 -33.10
CA SER A 700 31.02 -26.28 -34.36
C SER A 700 31.27 -24.78 -34.24
N SER A 701 31.40 -24.24 -33.02
CA SER A 701 31.55 -22.80 -32.79
C SER A 701 32.83 -22.22 -33.40
N THR A 702 32.67 -21.18 -34.22
CA THR A 702 33.74 -20.48 -34.95
C THR A 702 34.29 -19.26 -34.23
N GLU A 703 33.56 -18.68 -33.26
CA GLU A 703 33.86 -17.35 -32.67
C GLU A 703 34.51 -17.36 -31.28
N GLY A 704 35.05 -18.49 -30.82
CA GLY A 704 35.79 -18.55 -29.54
C GLY A 704 34.92 -18.46 -28.27
N LYS A 705 33.67 -18.01 -28.37
CA LYS A 705 32.63 -18.21 -27.35
C LYS A 705 31.74 -19.38 -27.76
N PRO A 706 31.62 -20.45 -26.94
CA PRO A 706 30.68 -21.51 -27.24
C PRO A 706 29.24 -20.99 -27.11
N PRO A 707 28.28 -21.50 -27.93
CA PRO A 707 26.87 -21.10 -27.88
C PRO A 707 26.20 -21.43 -26.53
N TYR A 708 26.73 -22.43 -25.81
CA TYR A 708 26.28 -22.87 -24.50
C TYR A 708 27.47 -23.00 -23.56
N SER A 709 27.25 -22.79 -22.26
CA SER A 709 28.33 -22.92 -21.29
C SER A 709 28.74 -24.37 -21.05
N ILE A 710 30.00 -24.53 -20.66
CA ILE A 710 30.58 -25.83 -20.27
C ILE A 710 30.01 -26.29 -18.93
N ARG A 711 29.58 -25.35 -18.09
CA ARG A 711 28.88 -25.64 -16.85
C ARG A 711 27.59 -26.41 -17.13
N LEU A 712 26.80 -26.00 -18.13
CA LEU A 712 25.61 -26.73 -18.54
C LEU A 712 25.94 -28.17 -18.97
N MET A 713 26.93 -28.34 -19.85
CA MET A 713 27.36 -29.67 -20.28
C MET A 713 27.79 -30.54 -19.09
N ALA A 714 28.57 -29.99 -18.15
CA ALA A 714 29.01 -30.71 -16.95
C ALA A 714 27.83 -31.10 -16.04
N ILE A 715 26.80 -30.26 -15.93
CA ILE A 715 25.56 -30.55 -15.20
C ILE A 715 24.82 -31.70 -15.87
N MET A 716 24.61 -31.65 -17.19
CA MET A 716 23.97 -32.72 -17.95
C MET A 716 24.72 -34.05 -17.83
N MET A 717 26.05 -34.03 -17.99
CA MET A 717 26.90 -35.21 -17.82
C MET A 717 26.79 -35.80 -16.40
N THR A 718 26.78 -34.94 -15.38
CA THR A 718 26.62 -35.36 -13.99
C THR A 718 25.23 -35.95 -13.75
N THR A 719 24.18 -35.37 -14.33
CA THR A 719 22.81 -35.90 -14.24
C THR A 719 22.70 -37.27 -14.90
N LEU A 720 23.25 -37.47 -16.10
CA LEU A 720 23.28 -38.79 -16.76
C LEU A 720 24.01 -39.83 -15.90
N ALA A 721 25.14 -39.47 -15.29
CA ALA A 721 25.87 -40.37 -14.39
C ALA A 721 25.07 -40.69 -13.11
N LYS A 722 24.34 -39.72 -12.55
CA LYS A 722 23.42 -39.98 -11.42
C LYS A 722 22.30 -40.94 -11.80
N LEU A 723 21.67 -40.76 -12.96
CA LEU A 723 20.63 -41.68 -13.46
C LEU A 723 21.20 -43.09 -13.69
N ALA A 724 22.40 -43.20 -14.25
CA ALA A 724 23.11 -44.47 -14.44
C ALA A 724 23.44 -45.19 -13.12
N SER A 725 23.81 -44.44 -12.08
CA SER A 725 24.07 -45.00 -10.75
C SER A 725 22.83 -45.65 -10.11
N ARG A 726 21.63 -45.26 -10.58
CA ARG A 726 20.33 -45.74 -10.09
C ARG A 726 19.73 -46.83 -10.97
N CYS A 727 20.15 -46.90 -12.24
CA CYS A 727 19.73 -47.92 -13.20
C CYS A 727 20.97 -48.51 -13.88
N GLN A 728 21.42 -49.68 -13.39
CA GLN A 728 22.67 -50.31 -13.84
C GLN A 728 22.70 -50.63 -15.33
N ASP A 729 21.53 -50.89 -15.94
CA ASP A 729 21.39 -51.17 -17.37
C ASP A 729 21.83 -49.98 -18.25
N LEU A 730 21.78 -48.74 -17.72
CA LEU A 730 22.20 -47.54 -18.44
C LEU A 730 23.71 -47.30 -18.39
N ILE A 731 24.44 -47.92 -17.45
CA ILE A 731 25.87 -47.66 -17.22
C ILE A 731 26.72 -47.76 -18.51
N PRO A 732 26.62 -48.84 -19.32
CA PRO A 732 27.41 -48.95 -20.55
C PRO A 732 27.10 -47.85 -21.57
N ARG A 733 25.81 -47.45 -21.68
CA ARG A 733 25.34 -46.39 -22.59
C ARG A 733 25.89 -45.03 -22.17
N VAL A 734 25.87 -44.73 -20.86
CA VAL A 734 26.39 -43.48 -20.29
C VAL A 734 27.90 -43.37 -20.45
N ILE A 735 28.66 -44.44 -20.17
CA ILE A 735 30.12 -44.47 -20.37
C ILE A 735 30.45 -44.18 -21.83
N LEU A 736 29.73 -44.80 -22.77
CA LEU A 736 29.91 -44.57 -24.20
C LEU A 736 29.56 -43.12 -24.60
N CYS A 737 28.48 -42.56 -24.06
CA CYS A 737 28.07 -41.17 -24.28
C CYS A 737 29.15 -40.18 -23.80
N LEU A 738 29.59 -40.30 -22.54
CA LEU A 738 30.63 -39.46 -21.97
C LEU A 738 31.96 -39.57 -22.73
N THR A 739 32.32 -40.79 -23.16
CA THR A 739 33.54 -41.03 -23.95
C THR A 739 33.45 -40.34 -25.32
N LYS A 740 32.32 -40.47 -26.02
CA LYS A 740 32.11 -39.80 -27.32
C LYS A 740 32.16 -38.28 -27.22
N ILE A 741 31.52 -37.71 -26.19
CA ILE A 741 31.54 -36.25 -25.94
C ILE A 741 32.97 -35.79 -25.66
N SER A 742 33.73 -36.51 -24.83
CA SER A 742 35.12 -36.16 -24.54
C SER A 742 35.99 -36.16 -25.80
N GLN A 743 35.80 -37.15 -26.69
CA GLN A 743 36.49 -37.22 -27.99
C GLN A 743 36.08 -36.09 -28.94
N GLN A 744 34.80 -35.72 -28.98
CA GLN A 744 34.29 -34.60 -29.78
C GLN A 744 34.87 -33.26 -29.30
N GLN A 745 34.89 -33.02 -27.99
CA GLN A 745 35.36 -31.77 -27.40
C GLN A 745 36.88 -31.62 -27.45
N THR A 746 37.63 -32.72 -27.56
CA THR A 746 39.07 -32.68 -27.86
C THR A 746 39.35 -32.00 -29.21
N LYS A 747 38.44 -32.17 -30.18
CA LYS A 747 38.52 -31.56 -31.53
C LYS A 747 37.89 -30.16 -31.61
N SER A 748 37.22 -29.71 -30.55
CA SER A 748 36.57 -28.40 -30.48
C SER A 748 37.59 -27.26 -30.44
N ARG A 749 37.21 -26.03 -30.81
CA ARG A 749 38.05 -24.82 -30.74
C ARG A 749 37.88 -24.02 -29.43
N VAL A 750 37.13 -24.55 -28.47
CA VAL A 750 36.93 -23.97 -27.12
C VAL A 750 38.25 -23.76 -26.36
N GLY A 751 38.28 -22.82 -25.41
CA GLY A 751 39.44 -22.49 -24.58
C GLY A 751 40.10 -23.70 -23.92
N GLN A 752 41.43 -23.66 -23.72
CA GLN A 752 42.16 -24.82 -23.19
C GLN A 752 41.76 -25.19 -21.76
N ASP A 753 41.48 -24.22 -20.90
CA ASP A 753 41.12 -24.49 -19.49
C ASP A 753 39.74 -25.13 -19.39
N ASP A 754 38.80 -24.55 -20.12
CA ASP A 754 37.46 -25.02 -20.38
C ASP A 754 37.40 -26.48 -20.87
N LYS A 755 38.28 -26.85 -21.82
CA LYS A 755 38.46 -28.25 -22.26
C LYS A 755 38.98 -29.15 -21.15
N LYS A 756 39.97 -28.70 -20.38
CA LYS A 756 40.54 -29.50 -19.28
C LYS A 756 39.46 -29.80 -18.22
N VAL A 757 38.63 -28.81 -17.86
CA VAL A 757 37.54 -29.00 -16.89
C VAL A 757 36.55 -30.06 -17.38
N LEU A 758 36.11 -29.96 -18.64
CA LEU A 758 35.15 -30.91 -19.19
C LEU A 758 35.73 -32.32 -19.33
N LEU A 759 36.98 -32.44 -19.81
CA LEU A 759 37.67 -33.72 -19.93
C LEU A 759 37.92 -34.37 -18.57
N SER A 760 38.40 -33.60 -17.58
CA SER A 760 38.56 -34.06 -16.19
C SER A 760 37.23 -34.61 -15.68
N ARG A 761 36.16 -33.84 -15.82
CA ARG A 761 34.82 -34.23 -15.36
C ARG A 761 34.32 -35.50 -16.04
N ALA A 762 34.50 -35.63 -17.36
CA ALA A 762 34.15 -36.83 -18.09
C ALA A 762 34.93 -38.05 -17.57
N THR A 763 36.24 -37.91 -17.40
CA THR A 763 37.10 -39.01 -16.92
C THR A 763 36.77 -39.43 -15.49
N GLU A 764 36.48 -38.48 -14.59
CA GLU A 764 36.02 -38.74 -13.22
C GLU A 764 34.73 -39.56 -13.22
N LEU A 765 33.72 -39.12 -13.99
CA LEU A 765 32.42 -39.80 -14.05
C LEU A 765 32.54 -41.19 -14.68
N VAL A 766 33.33 -41.35 -15.75
CA VAL A 766 33.57 -42.66 -16.36
C VAL A 766 34.28 -43.60 -15.40
N ASN A 767 35.28 -43.12 -14.65
CA ASN A 767 35.99 -43.96 -13.68
C ASN A 767 35.12 -44.33 -12.47
N LEU A 768 34.25 -43.43 -12.02
CA LEU A 768 33.25 -43.72 -10.99
C LEU A 768 32.28 -44.82 -11.46
N LEU A 769 31.70 -44.68 -12.66
CA LEU A 769 30.70 -45.62 -13.18
C LEU A 769 31.25 -47.03 -13.46
N LYS A 770 32.57 -47.21 -13.60
CA LYS A 770 33.22 -48.54 -13.65
C LYS A 770 33.11 -49.30 -12.33
N LEU A 771 32.80 -48.62 -11.23
CA LEU A 771 32.62 -49.17 -9.90
C LEU A 771 31.17 -48.87 -9.44
N PRO A 772 30.16 -49.67 -9.83
CA PRO A 772 28.75 -49.34 -9.64
C PRO A 772 28.34 -49.08 -8.19
N ASP A 773 28.87 -49.87 -7.24
CA ASP A 773 28.56 -49.73 -5.81
C ASP A 773 29.15 -48.44 -5.22
N VAL A 774 30.33 -48.05 -5.68
CA VAL A 774 30.98 -46.80 -5.29
C VAL A 774 30.27 -45.60 -5.93
N ALA A 775 29.86 -45.74 -7.20
CA ALA A 775 29.12 -44.73 -7.92
C ALA A 775 27.76 -44.44 -7.25
N SER A 776 27.02 -45.47 -6.83
CA SER A 776 25.74 -45.29 -6.14
C SER A 776 25.93 -44.58 -4.79
N ALA A 777 26.95 -44.96 -4.00
CA ALA A 777 27.26 -44.32 -2.73
C ALA A 777 27.67 -42.84 -2.86
N ILE A 778 28.42 -42.48 -3.90
CA ILE A 778 28.92 -41.09 -4.11
C ILE A 778 27.90 -40.21 -4.81
N LEU A 779 27.27 -40.71 -5.89
CA LEU A 779 26.36 -39.92 -6.74
C LEU A 779 24.92 -39.92 -6.23
N SER A 780 24.53 -40.95 -5.48
CA SER A 780 23.20 -41.15 -4.90
C SER A 780 23.30 -41.59 -3.43
N PRO A 781 23.93 -40.79 -2.54
CA PRO A 781 24.10 -41.16 -1.14
C PRO A 781 22.75 -41.35 -0.45
N SER A 782 22.63 -42.41 0.37
CA SER A 782 21.44 -42.63 1.20
C SER A 782 21.28 -41.51 2.23
N THR A 783 20.07 -41.34 2.76
CA THR A 783 19.77 -40.35 3.82
C THR A 783 20.66 -40.54 5.04
N ASP A 784 21.03 -41.78 5.36
CA ASP A 784 21.92 -42.13 6.47
C ASP A 784 23.36 -41.61 6.29
N ILE A 785 23.85 -41.53 5.05
CA ILE A 785 25.16 -40.94 4.71
C ILE A 785 25.11 -39.42 4.90
N ARG A 786 23.99 -38.79 4.52
CA ARG A 786 23.80 -37.33 4.60
C ARG A 786 23.60 -36.81 6.01
N GLU A 787 22.93 -37.58 6.86
CA GLU A 787 22.74 -37.27 8.29
C GLU A 787 23.96 -37.65 9.16
N GLY A 788 25.03 -38.21 8.56
CA GLY A 788 26.22 -38.63 9.28
C GLY A 788 26.02 -39.88 10.17
N ARG A 789 24.90 -40.59 10.04
CA ARG A 789 24.55 -41.75 10.88
C ARG A 789 25.44 -42.97 10.66
N TRP A 790 26.21 -43.01 9.58
CA TRP A 790 27.18 -44.09 9.30
C TRP A 790 28.25 -44.25 10.39
N HIS A 791 28.49 -43.24 11.23
CA HIS A 791 29.43 -43.31 12.36
C HIS A 791 28.77 -43.68 13.71
N SER A 792 27.45 -43.82 13.74
CA SER A 792 26.68 -44.10 14.97
C SER A 792 25.92 -45.42 14.90
N ASP A 793 26.40 -46.37 14.09
CA ASP A 793 25.93 -47.75 14.15
C ASP A 793 26.58 -48.47 15.34
N VAL A 794 25.81 -49.25 16.09
CA VAL A 794 26.25 -50.03 17.27
C VAL A 794 27.44 -50.94 16.93
N ASN A 795 27.56 -51.30 15.65
CA ASN A 795 28.57 -52.21 15.11
C ASN A 795 29.81 -51.51 14.51
N ALA A 796 29.84 -50.18 14.35
CA ALA A 796 31.01 -49.46 13.83
C ALA A 796 32.21 -49.51 14.80
N SER A 797 31.97 -49.82 16.07
CA SER A 797 32.99 -50.08 17.08
C SER A 797 33.66 -51.45 16.92
N ILE A 798 33.08 -52.39 16.17
CA ILE A 798 33.55 -53.78 16.09
C ILE A 798 34.93 -53.92 15.45
N PRO A 799 35.28 -53.25 14.33
CA PRO A 799 36.64 -53.34 13.77
C PRO A 799 37.70 -52.73 14.71
N LEU A 800 37.36 -51.66 15.43
CA LEU A 800 38.23 -51.02 16.43
C LEU A 800 38.37 -51.88 17.70
N LEU A 801 37.29 -52.50 18.18
CA LEU A 801 37.27 -53.45 19.29
C LEU A 801 37.97 -54.75 18.95
N LEU A 802 37.83 -55.29 17.73
CA LEU A 802 38.59 -56.46 17.26
C LEU A 802 40.08 -56.15 17.11
N LYS A 803 40.43 -54.93 16.71
CA LYS A 803 41.83 -54.48 16.65
C LYS A 803 42.42 -54.27 18.05
N ALA A 804 41.66 -53.71 18.98
CA ALA A 804 42.07 -53.56 20.38
C ALA A 804 42.14 -54.92 21.11
N ALA A 805 41.16 -55.80 20.89
CA ALA A 805 41.14 -57.15 21.44
C ALA A 805 42.25 -58.02 20.85
N SER A 806 42.54 -57.93 19.55
CA SER A 806 43.69 -58.66 18.96
C SER A 806 45.04 -58.16 19.47
N GLN A 807 45.17 -56.86 19.76
CA GLN A 807 46.36 -56.30 20.42
C GLN A 807 46.49 -56.70 21.90
N LEU A 808 45.38 -56.91 22.60
CA LEU A 808 45.36 -57.40 23.99
C LEU A 808 45.58 -58.92 24.10
N ILE A 809 45.19 -59.68 23.09
CA ILE A 809 45.31 -61.15 23.05
C ILE A 809 46.66 -61.60 22.49
N GLN A 810 47.39 -60.74 21.78
CA GLN A 810 48.78 -61.03 21.42
C GLN A 810 49.64 -61.07 22.70
N PRO A 811 50.26 -62.22 23.04
CA PRO A 811 51.20 -62.28 24.14
C PRO A 811 52.39 -61.40 23.76
N GLN A 812 52.73 -60.43 24.62
CA GLN A 812 53.99 -59.70 24.47
C GLN A 812 55.14 -60.70 24.54
N ALA A 813 55.75 -60.98 23.38
CA ALA A 813 57.06 -61.59 23.32
C ALA A 813 58.11 -60.48 23.53
N SER A 814 58.28 -60.08 24.80
CA SER A 814 59.53 -59.67 25.49
C SER A 814 59.19 -58.95 26.79
#